data_AF-A0A1Y2I6Q6-F1
#
_entry.id   AF-A0A1Y2I6Q6-F1
#
_cell.length_a   1.000
_cell.length_b   1.000
_cell.length_c   1.000
_cell.angle_alpha   90.00
_cell.angle_beta   90.00
_cell.angle_gamma   90.00
#
_symmetry.space_group_name_H-M   'P 1'
#
loop_
_entity.id
_entity.type
_entity.pdbx_description
1 polymer ?
#
loop_
_entity_poly.entity_id
_entity_poly.type
_entity_poly.pdbx_seq_one_letter_code
_entity_poly.pdbx_strand_id
1 'polypeptide(L)'
;MLSAYDILPAELLLGCLALARPSAHIVLSCRLASDALADGQHARLAWTHYIIFHSDLEPFYDGAAPGAYLECPEILFYPSRLAHFLRLQLPPKCTLYPYDRYEFGPLAPAVLATSKDTCHVLTPAFIDWLFCPSGPFSRLLAKDFNDLARQLESSLVPLRNIIVSSTTLAPHLETILPHVYWKPVPDLCFLLVFFIRSSQLEQLSKTLVHLCRIVPQLGQVHLPLSLWATSALDRCDEFDSFVRHTDFPDRTCSLPFFLASLALIDLAQPTLQVILAHFPQFPTTDLVDGFLSHPPLVQHFKHMLGECRDVARVTDLLAWLFANQSIQHPNSLLFPISLPGDVTLLDYTVFCALLLRFDIPHFIAPMSREERARVAGYSEQFFEEWLDRGDLTRNELLPLVLDHQLLTRRLLVLLLKSTLDNDLDSAQQLILTSLAHQGDLDELFIDALGKSTNDQCHARVLTILHDSLVAHGLDPTAALIEHASRESCFFLGDMLFPSTDGPSTHLSWDFDRIFLAWAEGTLHRDCHEPASNEHVSFVLSIADCALESPSDEYLDCLCAAFTPARLVQTLVSCVHQFALGDRFVQCTPTGGRSIGHLTALVKRKELQTHPIFTHEYLTEPELRKFKQAVAFSMSRRLPTTYSTTLDPTLDCMRY
;
A
#
# COMPACT_ATOMS: atom_id res chain seq x y z
N MET A 1 -51.05 48.96 -21.58
CA MET A 1 -50.33 50.13 -22.12
C MET A 1 -49.21 50.43 -21.14
N LEU A 2 -47.95 50.20 -21.53
CA LEU A 2 -46.80 50.66 -20.76
C LEU A 2 -46.70 52.19 -20.94
N SER A 3 -46.59 52.94 -19.85
CA SER A 3 -46.41 54.39 -19.94
C SER A 3 -44.95 54.70 -20.33
N ALA A 4 -44.71 55.84 -20.98
CA ALA A 4 -43.35 56.28 -21.31
C ALA A 4 -42.44 56.42 -20.06
N TYR A 5 -43.03 56.54 -18.87
CA TYR A 5 -42.33 56.60 -17.59
C TYR A 5 -41.89 55.22 -17.06
N ASP A 6 -42.46 54.13 -17.60
CA ASP A 6 -42.06 52.76 -17.24
C ASP A 6 -40.83 52.28 -18.05
N ILE A 7 -40.55 52.91 -19.20
CA ILE A 7 -39.48 52.53 -20.13
C ILE A 7 -38.16 53.26 -19.80
N LEU A 8 -38.25 54.53 -19.39
CA LEU A 8 -37.11 55.39 -19.09
C LEU A 8 -36.12 54.79 -18.07
N PRO A 9 -36.56 54.13 -16.97
CA PRO A 9 -35.64 53.53 -16.00
C PRO A 9 -34.86 52.34 -16.56
N ALA A 10 -35.46 51.55 -17.45
CA ALA A 10 -34.81 50.41 -18.09
C ALA A 10 -33.78 50.85 -19.13
N GLU A 11 -34.09 51.86 -19.95
CA GLU A 11 -33.16 52.45 -20.92
C GLU A 11 -31.97 53.14 -20.23
N LEU A 12 -32.23 53.89 -19.14
CA LEU A 12 -31.16 54.50 -18.34
C LEU A 12 -30.30 53.44 -17.65
N LEU A 13 -30.90 52.37 -17.13
CA LEU A 13 -30.14 51.26 -16.56
C LEU A 13 -29.28 50.57 -17.61
N LEU A 14 -29.82 50.27 -18.80
CA LEU A 14 -29.07 49.70 -19.92
C LEU A 14 -27.95 50.64 -20.38
N GLY A 15 -28.20 51.95 -20.42
CA GLY A 15 -27.19 52.96 -20.70
C GLY A 15 -26.09 53.02 -19.63
N CYS A 16 -26.46 52.97 -18.35
CA CYS A 16 -25.51 52.90 -17.24
C CYS A 16 -24.70 51.61 -17.26
N LEU A 17 -25.30 50.46 -17.57
CA LEU A 17 -24.59 49.19 -17.72
C LEU A 17 -23.69 49.18 -18.96
N ALA A 18 -24.11 49.81 -20.07
CA ALA A 18 -23.28 49.95 -21.26
C ALA A 18 -22.05 50.86 -21.02
N LEU A 19 -22.16 51.84 -20.12
CA LEU A 19 -21.08 52.76 -19.75
C LEU A 19 -20.26 52.29 -18.53
N ALA A 20 -20.78 51.36 -17.74
CA ALA A 20 -20.08 50.79 -16.59
C ALA A 20 -18.98 49.82 -17.04
N ARG A 21 -17.90 49.73 -16.26
CA ARG A 21 -16.90 48.69 -16.43
C ARG A 21 -17.56 47.33 -16.19
N PRO A 22 -17.60 46.41 -17.18
CA PRO A 22 -18.24 45.12 -16.99
C PRO A 22 -17.60 44.35 -15.84
N SER A 23 -18.44 43.90 -14.90
CA SER A 23 -18.01 43.16 -13.72
C SER A 23 -19.07 42.16 -13.32
N ALA A 24 -18.65 40.94 -12.97
CA ALA A 24 -19.55 39.89 -12.48
C ALA A 24 -20.29 40.34 -11.21
N HIS A 25 -19.66 41.16 -10.37
CA HIS A 25 -20.28 41.69 -9.14
C HIS A 25 -21.47 42.60 -9.41
N ILE A 26 -21.50 43.33 -10.53
CA ILE A 26 -22.63 44.23 -10.86
C ILE A 26 -23.89 43.41 -11.14
N VAL A 27 -23.75 42.29 -11.86
CA VAL A 27 -24.87 41.37 -12.14
C VAL A 27 -25.35 40.67 -10.86
N LEU A 28 -24.42 40.33 -9.96
CA LEU A 28 -24.72 39.65 -8.70
C LEU A 28 -25.35 40.58 -7.64
N SER A 29 -24.96 41.86 -7.61
CA SER A 29 -25.41 42.83 -6.60
C SER A 29 -26.67 43.59 -7.00
N CYS A 30 -27.05 43.59 -8.29
CA CYS A 30 -28.21 44.33 -8.78
C CYS A 30 -29.16 43.42 -9.57
N ARG A 31 -30.30 43.09 -8.97
CA ARG A 31 -31.36 42.28 -9.61
C ARG A 31 -31.84 42.89 -10.93
N LEU A 32 -32.02 44.22 -10.97
CA LEU A 32 -32.42 44.91 -12.19
C LEU A 32 -31.37 44.80 -13.30
N ALA A 33 -30.07 44.82 -12.96
CA ALA A 33 -29.00 44.61 -13.93
C ALA A 33 -28.97 43.15 -14.41
N SER A 34 -29.21 42.20 -13.51
CA SER A 34 -29.38 40.79 -13.84
C SER A 34 -30.55 40.57 -14.81
N ASP A 35 -31.71 41.14 -14.51
CA ASP A 35 -32.92 41.05 -15.34
C ASP A 35 -32.73 41.77 -16.69
N ALA A 36 -32.15 42.97 -16.70
CA ALA A 36 -31.88 43.73 -17.94
C ALA A 36 -30.86 43.04 -18.86
N LEU A 37 -29.86 42.36 -18.30
CA LEU A 37 -28.91 41.54 -19.06
C LEU A 37 -29.53 40.18 -19.44
N ALA A 38 -30.51 39.68 -18.70
CA ALA A 38 -31.26 38.48 -19.07
C ALA A 38 -32.12 38.73 -20.33
N ASP A 39 -32.78 39.90 -20.41
CA ASP A 39 -33.60 40.31 -21.55
C ASP A 39 -32.75 40.80 -22.75
N GLY A 40 -31.60 41.43 -22.48
CA GLY A 40 -30.68 41.96 -23.47
C GLY A 40 -29.57 40.98 -23.88
N GLN A 41 -29.90 39.93 -24.65
CA GLN A 41 -28.91 38.92 -25.07
C GLN A 41 -27.61 39.54 -25.58
N HIS A 42 -27.64 40.51 -26.50
CA HIS A 42 -26.42 41.13 -27.04
C HIS A 42 -25.58 41.88 -26.00
N ALA A 43 -26.22 42.63 -25.09
CA ALA A 43 -25.51 43.38 -24.05
C ALA A 43 -24.82 42.43 -23.06
N ARG A 44 -25.52 41.35 -22.66
CA ARG A 44 -24.95 40.28 -21.83
C ARG A 44 -23.78 39.58 -22.51
N LEU A 45 -23.88 39.28 -23.80
CA LEU A 45 -22.81 38.65 -24.56
C LEU A 45 -21.57 39.54 -24.67
N ALA A 46 -21.77 40.84 -24.93
CA ALA A 46 -20.68 41.82 -24.95
C ALA A 46 -20.03 41.97 -23.57
N TRP A 47 -20.84 42.00 -22.51
CA TRP A 47 -20.36 42.02 -21.12
C TRP A 47 -19.59 40.76 -20.76
N THR A 48 -20.10 39.57 -21.06
CA THR A 48 -19.40 38.30 -20.84
C THR A 48 -18.10 38.25 -21.61
N HIS A 49 -18.08 38.68 -22.88
CA HIS A 49 -16.86 38.75 -23.67
C HIS A 49 -15.84 39.72 -23.06
N TYR A 50 -16.30 40.87 -22.54
CA TYR A 50 -15.42 41.78 -21.82
C TYR A 50 -14.89 41.17 -20.52
N ILE A 51 -15.73 40.50 -19.73
CA ILE A 51 -15.29 39.83 -18.50
C ILE A 51 -14.22 38.77 -18.79
N ILE A 52 -14.39 37.96 -19.84
CA ILE A 52 -13.42 36.89 -20.15
C ILE A 52 -12.11 37.45 -20.73
N PHE A 53 -12.21 38.40 -21.68
CA PHE A 53 -11.05 38.82 -22.48
C PHE A 53 -10.46 40.18 -22.08
N HIS A 54 -11.15 41.00 -21.30
CA HIS A 54 -10.77 42.39 -21.01
C HIS A 54 -10.82 42.76 -19.52
N SER A 55 -11.29 41.88 -18.62
CA SER A 55 -11.20 42.14 -17.18
C SER A 55 -9.75 42.08 -16.71
N ASP A 56 -9.47 42.75 -15.60
CA ASP A 56 -8.25 42.51 -14.83
C ASP A 56 -8.44 41.13 -14.17
N LEU A 57 -8.02 40.06 -14.85
CA LEU A 57 -7.83 38.76 -14.19
C LEU A 57 -6.77 39.02 -13.11
N GLU A 58 -7.02 38.59 -11.86
CA GLU A 58 -6.19 38.96 -10.69
C GLU A 58 -4.69 39.00 -11.01
N PRO A 59 -3.96 39.99 -10.49
CA PRO A 59 -2.63 40.27 -10.95
C PRO A 59 -1.64 39.28 -10.34
N PHE A 60 -1.37 38.21 -11.08
CA PHE A 60 0.04 37.88 -11.33
C PHE A 60 0.69 38.85 -12.34
N TYR A 61 -0.07 39.82 -12.87
CA TYR A 61 0.25 40.58 -14.08
C TYR A 61 0.31 42.10 -13.95
N ASP A 62 -0.26 42.74 -12.93
CA ASP A 62 -0.14 44.21 -12.77
C ASP A 62 1.16 44.57 -12.03
N GLY A 63 2.26 44.65 -12.77
CA GLY A 63 3.51 45.29 -12.31
C GLY A 63 4.75 44.41 -12.37
N ALA A 64 4.61 43.15 -12.75
CA ALA A 64 5.72 42.24 -12.99
C ALA A 64 6.45 42.68 -14.27
N ALA A 65 7.70 43.14 -14.14
CA ALA A 65 8.58 43.34 -15.30
C ALA A 65 8.61 42.05 -16.15
N PRO A 66 8.90 42.11 -17.46
CA PRO A 66 9.01 40.92 -18.34
C PRO A 66 9.86 39.75 -17.78
N GLY A 67 10.68 39.97 -16.76
CA GLY A 67 11.42 38.92 -16.03
C GLY A 67 10.60 38.10 -15.02
N ALA A 68 9.49 38.60 -14.45
CA ALA A 68 8.71 37.86 -13.45
C ALA A 68 7.88 36.71 -14.05
N TYR A 69 7.66 36.71 -15.38
CA TYR A 69 7.10 35.57 -16.10
C TYR A 69 8.01 34.33 -16.05
N LEU A 70 9.32 34.52 -15.81
CA LEU A 70 10.26 33.41 -15.59
C LEU A 70 10.10 32.80 -14.19
N GLU A 71 9.50 33.54 -13.25
CA GLU A 71 9.30 33.10 -11.86
C GLU A 71 7.99 32.32 -11.67
N CYS A 72 7.04 32.44 -12.61
CA CYS A 72 5.77 31.70 -12.60
C CYS A 72 5.51 30.99 -13.94
N PRO A 73 6.15 29.83 -14.20
CA PRO A 73 6.03 29.09 -15.47
C PRO A 73 4.60 28.63 -15.78
N GLU A 74 3.71 28.58 -14.78
CA GLU A 74 2.31 28.13 -14.91
C GLU A 74 1.50 28.96 -15.91
N ILE A 75 1.85 30.23 -16.06
CA ILE A 75 1.16 31.19 -16.93
C ILE A 75 1.35 30.87 -18.42
N LEU A 76 2.52 30.35 -18.79
CA LEU A 76 2.92 30.10 -20.18
C LEU A 76 2.14 28.94 -20.81
N PHE A 77 1.40 28.21 -20.00
CA PHE A 77 0.66 27.02 -20.36
C PHE A 77 -0.74 27.28 -20.93
N TYR A 78 -1.28 28.49 -20.73
CA TYR A 78 -2.62 28.85 -21.18
C TYR A 78 -2.55 29.74 -22.44
N PRO A 79 -2.81 29.19 -23.66
CA PRO A 79 -2.64 29.91 -24.93
C PRO A 79 -3.64 31.04 -25.18
N SER A 80 -4.66 31.18 -24.33
CA SER A 80 -5.77 32.12 -24.49
C SER A 80 -6.23 32.69 -23.16
N ARG A 81 -6.80 33.91 -23.20
CA ARG A 81 -7.43 34.52 -22.01
C ARG A 81 -8.61 33.71 -21.49
N LEU A 82 -9.33 33.01 -22.37
CA LEU A 82 -10.40 32.11 -21.94
C LEU A 82 -9.83 31.00 -21.08
N ALA A 83 -8.79 30.29 -21.51
CA ALA A 83 -8.20 29.19 -20.74
C ALA A 83 -7.76 29.66 -19.34
N HIS A 84 -7.13 30.82 -19.28
CA HIS A 84 -6.74 31.45 -18.01
C HIS A 84 -7.97 31.82 -17.15
N PHE A 85 -8.97 32.47 -17.74
CA PHE A 85 -10.23 32.78 -17.05
C PHE A 85 -10.87 31.51 -16.48
N LEU A 86 -11.04 30.45 -17.29
CA LEU A 86 -11.63 29.18 -16.88
C LEU A 86 -10.84 28.54 -15.73
N ARG A 87 -9.51 28.56 -15.79
CA ARG A 87 -8.65 28.05 -14.72
C ARG A 87 -8.89 28.77 -13.39
N LEU A 88 -9.04 30.09 -13.40
CA LEU A 88 -9.32 30.89 -12.21
C LEU A 88 -10.73 30.64 -11.64
N GLN A 89 -11.64 30.11 -12.45
CA GLN A 89 -12.99 29.75 -12.01
C GLN A 89 -13.08 28.32 -11.43
N LEU A 90 -12.01 27.52 -11.53
CA LEU A 90 -11.97 26.20 -10.87
C LEU A 90 -11.68 26.37 -9.37
N PRO A 91 -12.22 25.49 -8.51
CA PRO A 91 -11.97 25.58 -7.07
C PRO A 91 -10.46 25.59 -6.77
N PRO A 92 -10.01 26.36 -5.77
CA PRO A 92 -8.59 26.43 -5.44
C PRO A 92 -8.04 25.04 -5.10
N LYS A 93 -6.79 24.77 -5.48
CA LYS A 93 -6.06 23.54 -5.13
C LYS A 93 -6.06 23.38 -3.61
N CYS A 94 -6.41 22.18 -3.12
CA CYS A 94 -6.39 21.92 -1.69
C CYS A 94 -4.94 21.64 -1.29
N THR A 95 -4.21 22.67 -0.86
CA THR A 95 -2.85 22.52 -0.33
C THR A 95 -2.91 22.03 1.11
N LEU A 96 -3.33 20.77 1.31
CA LEU A 96 -3.34 20.15 2.63
C LEU A 96 -1.93 20.02 3.23
N TYR A 97 -0.89 20.06 2.39
CA TYR A 97 0.51 19.98 2.82
C TYR A 97 1.35 21.14 2.23
N PRO A 98 1.80 22.11 3.05
CA PRO A 98 2.60 23.25 2.57
C PRO A 98 4.03 22.88 2.13
N TYR A 99 4.42 21.60 2.21
CA TYR A 99 5.77 21.13 1.91
C TYR A 99 5.85 20.15 0.73
N ASP A 100 4.72 19.58 0.28
CA ASP A 100 4.71 18.73 -0.90
C ASP A 100 4.56 19.58 -2.15
N ARG A 101 5.58 19.52 -3.01
CA ARG A 101 5.58 20.21 -4.31
C ARG A 101 4.54 19.67 -5.29
N TYR A 102 3.89 18.57 -4.96
CA TYR A 102 2.89 17.91 -5.78
C TYR A 102 1.50 18.47 -5.46
N GLU A 103 1.13 19.55 -6.14
CA GLU A 103 -0.16 20.22 -5.93
C GLU A 103 -1.27 19.63 -6.81
N PHE A 104 -2.19 18.90 -6.19
CA PHE A 104 -3.36 18.33 -6.84
C PHE A 104 -4.52 19.31 -6.94
N GLY A 105 -5.19 19.31 -8.10
CA GLY A 105 -6.50 19.95 -8.24
C GLY A 105 -7.54 19.17 -7.45
N PRO A 106 -8.50 19.83 -6.76
CA PRO A 106 -9.54 19.13 -6.02
C PRO A 106 -10.38 18.28 -6.99
N LEU A 107 -10.95 17.16 -6.52
CA LEU A 107 -11.93 16.40 -7.30
C LEU A 107 -13.04 17.32 -7.81
N ALA A 108 -13.57 17.03 -9.01
CA ALA A 108 -14.75 17.70 -9.50
C ALA A 108 -15.88 17.59 -8.45
N PRO A 109 -16.72 18.61 -8.22
CA PRO A 109 -17.74 18.55 -7.17
C PRO A 109 -18.78 17.45 -7.48
N ALA A 110 -19.11 16.60 -6.51
CA ALA A 110 -20.03 15.46 -6.72
C ALA A 110 -21.42 15.91 -7.19
N VAL A 111 -21.88 17.04 -6.67
CA VAL A 111 -23.06 17.77 -7.10
C VAL A 111 -22.65 19.23 -7.12
N LEU A 112 -23.11 20.00 -8.12
CA LEU A 112 -23.07 21.46 -8.05
C LEU A 112 -23.77 21.85 -6.75
N ALA A 113 -23.00 22.19 -5.72
CA ALA A 113 -23.56 22.85 -4.57
C ALA A 113 -24.34 24.03 -5.13
N THR A 114 -25.59 24.22 -4.72
CA THR A 114 -26.37 25.43 -5.02
C THR A 114 -25.73 26.70 -4.43
N SER A 115 -24.44 26.63 -4.06
CA SER A 115 -23.65 27.76 -3.62
C SER A 115 -23.55 28.76 -4.75
N LYS A 116 -23.55 30.03 -4.36
CA LYS A 116 -23.54 31.19 -5.23
C LYS A 116 -22.24 31.33 -6.05
N ASP A 117 -21.35 30.34 -6.01
CA ASP A 117 -19.98 30.39 -6.54
C ASP A 117 -19.81 29.69 -7.89
N THR A 118 -20.87 29.11 -8.45
CA THR A 118 -20.84 28.60 -9.84
C THR A 118 -20.62 29.77 -10.79
N CYS A 119 -19.68 29.66 -11.75
CA CYS A 119 -19.39 30.69 -12.73
C CYS A 119 -20.66 31.14 -13.50
N HIS A 120 -21.31 32.22 -13.02
CA HIS A 120 -22.55 32.78 -13.57
C HIS A 120 -22.40 33.30 -15.01
N VAL A 121 -21.17 33.34 -15.50
CA VAL A 121 -20.80 33.88 -16.81
C VAL A 121 -21.10 32.87 -17.93
N LEU A 122 -20.89 31.57 -17.69
CA LEU A 122 -21.01 30.50 -18.70
C LEU A 122 -22.39 29.84 -18.68
N THR A 123 -23.42 30.64 -18.97
CA THR A 123 -24.80 30.14 -18.96
C THR A 123 -25.18 29.35 -20.21
N PRO A 124 -26.23 28.51 -20.18
CA PRO A 124 -26.69 27.78 -21.36
C PRO A 124 -26.98 28.69 -22.57
N ALA A 125 -27.47 29.91 -22.36
CA ALA A 125 -27.71 30.89 -23.42
C ALA A 125 -26.40 31.44 -24.02
N PHE A 126 -25.36 31.60 -23.20
CA PHE A 126 -24.04 31.95 -23.70
C PHE A 126 -23.46 30.84 -24.58
N ILE A 127 -23.63 29.57 -24.17
CA ILE A 127 -23.23 28.42 -24.99
C ILE A 127 -23.97 28.41 -26.34
N ASP A 128 -25.28 28.63 -26.35
CA ASP A 128 -26.03 28.76 -27.62
C ASP A 128 -25.47 29.86 -28.52
N TRP A 129 -25.10 31.00 -27.94
CA TRP A 129 -24.50 32.08 -28.72
C TRP A 129 -23.12 31.70 -29.28
N LEU A 130 -22.28 31.01 -28.50
CA LEU A 130 -20.96 30.56 -28.97
C LEU A 130 -21.05 29.73 -30.26
N PHE A 131 -22.09 28.91 -30.35
CA PHE A 131 -22.36 27.98 -31.45
C PHE A 131 -23.48 28.44 -32.40
N CYS A 132 -24.06 29.62 -32.23
CA CYS A 132 -25.02 30.15 -33.21
C CYS A 132 -24.30 30.46 -34.54
N PRO A 133 -25.00 30.62 -35.67
CA PRO A 133 -24.35 30.88 -36.96
C PRO A 133 -23.42 32.10 -36.98
N SER A 134 -23.69 33.11 -36.14
CA SER A 134 -22.86 34.29 -35.94
C SER A 134 -21.85 34.17 -34.78
N GLY A 135 -21.84 33.05 -34.08
CA GLY A 135 -20.97 32.77 -32.94
C GLY A 135 -19.50 32.58 -33.33
N PRO A 136 -18.55 32.75 -32.40
CA PRO A 136 -17.14 32.53 -32.65
C PRO A 136 -16.83 31.09 -33.10
N PHE A 137 -17.42 30.07 -32.48
CA PHE A 137 -17.07 28.68 -32.79
C PHE A 137 -17.65 28.23 -34.13
N SER A 138 -18.91 28.54 -34.44
CA SER A 138 -19.50 28.15 -35.74
C SER A 138 -18.88 28.84 -36.94
N ARG A 139 -18.31 30.04 -36.76
CA ARG A 139 -17.63 30.78 -37.84
C ARG A 139 -16.20 30.30 -38.08
N LEU A 140 -15.50 29.90 -37.02
CA LEU A 140 -14.05 29.73 -37.06
C LEU A 140 -13.62 28.27 -36.92
N LEU A 141 -14.46 27.36 -36.41
CA LEU A 141 -14.14 25.94 -36.39
C LEU A 141 -14.17 25.36 -37.80
N ALA A 142 -13.22 24.47 -38.06
CA ALA A 142 -13.27 23.59 -39.22
C ALA A 142 -14.57 22.79 -39.25
N LYS A 143 -15.21 22.74 -40.42
CA LYS A 143 -16.39 21.89 -40.67
C LYS A 143 -16.00 20.49 -41.14
N ASP A 144 -14.78 20.36 -41.66
CA ASP A 144 -14.20 19.07 -42.05
C ASP A 144 -13.39 18.47 -40.89
N PHE A 145 -13.50 17.16 -40.76
CA PHE A 145 -12.85 16.37 -39.72
C PHE A 145 -11.31 16.43 -39.80
N ASN A 146 -10.73 16.31 -41.00
CA ASN A 146 -9.27 16.30 -41.17
C ASN A 146 -8.69 17.70 -40.94
N ASP A 147 -9.44 18.73 -41.30
CA ASP A 147 -9.09 20.11 -40.96
C ASP A 147 -9.11 20.33 -39.44
N LEU A 148 -10.10 19.80 -38.71
CA LEU A 148 -10.16 19.92 -37.26
C LEU A 148 -8.98 19.22 -36.57
N ALA A 149 -8.66 17.98 -36.96
CA ALA A 149 -7.51 17.25 -36.42
C ALA A 149 -6.20 18.02 -36.61
N ARG A 150 -5.96 18.56 -37.82
CA ARG A 150 -4.79 19.40 -38.12
C ARG A 150 -4.76 20.72 -37.35
N GLN A 151 -5.92 21.36 -37.15
CA GLN A 151 -6.01 22.57 -36.33
C GLN A 151 -5.74 22.28 -34.85
N LEU A 152 -6.19 21.13 -34.34
CA LEU A 152 -5.89 20.68 -32.97
C LEU A 152 -4.38 20.42 -32.82
N GLU A 153 -3.79 19.63 -33.71
CA GLU A 153 -2.35 19.34 -33.67
C GLU A 153 -1.52 20.63 -33.74
N SER A 154 -1.78 21.49 -34.72
CA SER A 154 -1.04 22.76 -34.86
C SER A 154 -1.19 23.70 -33.66
N SER A 155 -2.30 23.62 -32.92
CA SER A 155 -2.55 24.44 -31.74
C SER A 155 -1.96 23.85 -30.45
N LEU A 156 -1.98 22.51 -30.31
CA LEU A 156 -1.60 21.81 -29.08
C LEU A 156 -0.12 21.37 -29.07
N VAL A 157 0.49 21.10 -30.23
CA VAL A 157 1.92 20.73 -30.31
C VAL A 157 2.85 21.83 -29.76
N PRO A 158 2.66 23.13 -30.08
CA PRO A 158 3.48 24.18 -29.47
C PRO A 158 3.37 24.20 -27.95
N LEU A 159 2.16 23.97 -27.40
CA LEU A 159 1.94 23.90 -25.95
C LEU A 159 2.67 22.72 -25.33
N ARG A 160 2.60 21.54 -25.96
CA ARG A 160 3.35 20.36 -25.53
C ARG A 160 4.85 20.64 -25.50
N ASN A 161 5.40 21.26 -26.54
CA ASN A 161 6.83 21.55 -26.61
C ASN A 161 7.28 22.53 -25.52
N ILE A 162 6.44 23.50 -25.14
CA ILE A 162 6.71 24.41 -24.01
C ILE A 162 6.76 23.62 -22.70
N ILE A 163 5.84 22.66 -22.49
CA ILE A 163 5.80 21.80 -21.29
C ILE A 163 7.06 20.93 -21.20
N VAL A 164 7.42 20.26 -22.29
CA VAL A 164 8.57 19.34 -22.32
C VAL A 164 9.90 20.09 -22.16
N SER A 165 10.03 21.29 -22.73
CA SER A 165 11.32 22.00 -22.86
C SER A 165 11.58 23.01 -21.74
N SER A 166 10.98 22.82 -20.56
CA SER A 166 10.87 23.79 -19.45
C SER A 166 12.19 24.38 -18.89
N THR A 167 13.35 24.11 -19.49
CA THR A 167 14.67 24.58 -19.07
C THR A 167 15.36 25.58 -20.01
N THR A 168 14.87 25.85 -21.24
CA THR A 168 15.65 26.66 -22.23
C THR A 168 14.89 27.70 -23.07
N LEU A 169 13.60 27.97 -22.84
CA LEU A 169 12.75 28.69 -23.81
C LEU A 169 12.55 30.22 -23.65
N ALA A 170 13.34 30.91 -22.82
CA ALA A 170 13.16 32.33 -22.50
C ALA A 170 12.90 33.30 -23.71
N PRO A 171 13.55 33.18 -24.88
CA PRO A 171 13.40 34.19 -25.95
C PRO A 171 12.18 33.99 -26.88
N HIS A 172 11.44 32.87 -26.82
CA HIS A 172 10.26 32.63 -27.68
C HIS A 172 8.91 32.93 -27.00
N LEU A 173 8.93 33.25 -25.71
CA LEU A 173 7.73 33.44 -24.89
C LEU A 173 7.04 34.78 -25.12
N GLU A 174 7.77 35.82 -25.55
CA GLU A 174 7.21 37.15 -25.85
C GLU A 174 6.21 37.14 -27.01
N THR A 175 6.31 36.15 -27.91
CA THR A 175 5.35 35.95 -29.01
C THR A 175 4.10 35.16 -28.61
N ILE A 176 4.03 34.59 -27.40
CA ILE A 176 2.93 33.73 -26.91
C ILE A 176 1.98 34.51 -25.98
N LEU A 177 2.11 35.85 -25.95
CA LEU A 177 1.25 36.73 -25.15
C LEU A 177 -0.25 36.42 -25.33
N PRO A 178 -1.06 36.54 -24.26
CA PRO A 178 -2.42 36.03 -24.20
C PRO A 178 -3.28 36.71 -25.26
N HIS A 179 -3.75 35.93 -26.23
CA HIS A 179 -4.62 36.45 -27.27
C HIS A 179 -5.91 36.96 -26.64
N VAL A 180 -6.25 38.22 -26.93
CA VAL A 180 -7.48 38.90 -26.48
C VAL A 180 -8.70 38.46 -27.30
N TYR A 181 -8.53 37.45 -28.16
CA TYR A 181 -9.56 36.93 -29.05
C TYR A 181 -9.71 35.42 -28.86
N TRP A 182 -10.89 34.91 -29.22
CA TRP A 182 -11.18 33.49 -29.26
C TRP A 182 -10.17 32.74 -30.12
N LYS A 183 -9.64 31.64 -29.58
CA LYS A 183 -8.91 30.58 -30.29
C LYS A 183 -9.80 29.34 -30.32
N PRO A 184 -10.68 29.20 -31.33
CA PRO A 184 -11.82 28.29 -31.32
C PRO A 184 -11.49 26.87 -30.90
N VAL A 185 -10.39 26.34 -31.42
CA VAL A 185 -10.01 24.95 -31.24
C VAL A 185 -9.49 24.66 -29.83
N PRO A 186 -8.41 25.30 -29.33
CA PRO A 186 -7.99 25.07 -27.95
C PRO A 186 -9.03 25.55 -26.93
N ASP A 187 -9.69 26.69 -27.17
CA ASP A 187 -10.73 27.23 -26.27
C ASP A 187 -11.91 26.26 -26.09
N LEU A 188 -12.27 25.54 -27.15
CA LEU A 188 -13.29 24.52 -27.08
C LEU A 188 -12.88 23.37 -26.17
N CYS A 189 -11.66 22.86 -26.33
CA CYS A 189 -11.15 21.80 -25.47
C CYS A 189 -11.12 22.25 -24.00
N PHE A 190 -10.65 23.47 -23.73
CA PHE A 190 -10.65 24.03 -22.38
C PHE A 190 -12.06 24.19 -21.79
N LEU A 191 -13.07 24.57 -22.60
CA LEU A 191 -14.46 24.63 -22.13
C LEU A 191 -15.01 23.26 -21.77
N LEU A 192 -14.75 22.23 -22.59
CA LEU A 192 -15.18 20.86 -22.29
C LEU A 192 -14.55 20.36 -20.99
N VAL A 193 -13.23 20.52 -20.84
CA VAL A 193 -12.51 20.17 -19.61
C VAL A 193 -13.04 20.98 -18.42
N PHE A 194 -13.28 22.27 -18.58
CA PHE A 194 -13.86 23.09 -17.52
C PHE A 194 -15.22 22.58 -17.05
N PHE A 195 -16.13 22.23 -17.96
CA PHE A 195 -17.46 21.73 -17.56
C PHE A 195 -17.40 20.36 -16.91
N ILE A 196 -16.44 19.51 -17.29
CA ILE A 196 -16.14 18.24 -16.60
C ILE A 196 -15.69 18.54 -15.17
N ARG A 197 -14.65 19.38 -15.02
CA ARG A 197 -14.02 19.70 -13.73
C ARG A 197 -14.91 20.49 -12.77
N SER A 198 -15.79 21.34 -13.32
CA SER A 198 -16.79 22.09 -12.54
C SER A 198 -18.13 21.35 -12.38
N SER A 199 -18.27 20.15 -12.96
CA SER A 199 -19.51 19.35 -12.99
C SER A 199 -20.75 20.12 -13.50
N GLN A 200 -20.55 21.01 -14.47
CA GLN A 200 -21.62 21.73 -15.17
C GLN A 200 -22.23 20.88 -16.29
N LEU A 201 -23.00 19.88 -15.89
CA LEU A 201 -23.54 18.83 -16.77
C LEU A 201 -24.42 19.38 -17.90
N GLU A 202 -25.24 20.40 -17.64
CA GLU A 202 -26.11 21.01 -18.65
C GLU A 202 -25.28 21.71 -19.73
N GLN A 203 -24.29 22.52 -19.33
CA GLN A 203 -23.40 23.23 -20.23
C GLN A 203 -22.52 22.26 -21.03
N LEU A 204 -22.02 21.19 -20.39
CA LEU A 204 -21.27 20.12 -21.07
C LEU A 204 -22.14 19.47 -22.15
N SER A 205 -23.33 18.99 -21.77
CA SER A 205 -24.30 18.37 -22.67
C SER A 205 -24.60 19.28 -23.86
N LYS A 206 -24.95 20.54 -23.58
CA LYS A 206 -25.27 21.53 -24.60
C LYS A 206 -24.11 21.85 -25.54
N THR A 207 -22.89 21.93 -25.02
CA THR A 207 -21.68 22.11 -25.81
C THR A 207 -21.45 20.92 -26.72
N LEU A 208 -21.59 19.68 -26.22
CA LEU A 208 -21.44 18.45 -27.00
C LEU A 208 -22.52 18.33 -28.10
N VAL A 209 -23.79 18.69 -27.82
CA VAL A 209 -24.86 18.74 -28.83
C VAL A 209 -24.47 19.65 -30.00
N HIS A 210 -24.05 20.87 -29.69
CA HIS A 210 -23.66 21.83 -30.73
C HIS A 210 -22.44 21.37 -31.52
N LEU A 211 -21.46 20.80 -30.83
CA LEU A 211 -20.26 20.27 -31.46
C LEU A 211 -20.52 19.09 -32.38
N CYS A 212 -21.27 18.08 -31.93
CA CYS A 212 -21.64 16.95 -32.77
C CYS A 212 -22.50 17.38 -33.96
N ARG A 213 -23.23 18.51 -33.86
CA ARG A 213 -23.94 19.10 -35.00
C ARG A 213 -23.00 19.76 -36.01
N ILE A 214 -21.97 20.47 -35.54
CA ILE A 214 -21.01 21.18 -36.41
C ILE A 214 -20.02 20.19 -37.04
N VAL A 215 -19.55 19.21 -36.26
CA VAL A 215 -18.58 18.20 -36.65
C VAL A 215 -19.14 16.80 -36.27
N PRO A 216 -19.97 16.19 -37.12
CA PRO A 216 -20.59 14.88 -36.82
C PRO A 216 -19.58 13.75 -36.57
N GLN A 217 -18.38 13.86 -37.15
CA GLN A 217 -17.30 12.88 -36.98
C GLN A 217 -16.36 13.21 -35.81
N LEU A 218 -16.73 14.12 -34.91
CA LEU A 218 -15.88 14.53 -33.79
C LEU A 218 -15.36 13.35 -32.95
N GLY A 219 -16.20 12.32 -32.76
CA GLY A 219 -15.81 11.11 -32.04
C GLY A 219 -14.71 10.28 -32.70
N GLN A 220 -14.39 10.55 -33.97
CA GLN A 220 -13.34 9.86 -34.72
C GLN A 220 -11.98 10.58 -34.62
N VAL A 221 -11.89 11.75 -33.96
CA VAL A 221 -10.66 12.56 -33.95
C VAL A 221 -9.68 11.89 -33.01
N HIS A 222 -8.62 11.31 -33.55
CA HIS A 222 -7.58 10.66 -32.77
C HIS A 222 -6.36 11.55 -32.68
N LEU A 223 -5.91 11.84 -31.45
CA LEU A 223 -4.66 12.51 -31.17
C LEU A 223 -3.89 11.71 -30.11
N PRO A 224 -2.56 11.84 -30.05
CA PRO A 224 -1.76 11.36 -28.93
C PRO A 224 -2.34 11.85 -27.59
N LEU A 225 -2.39 10.97 -26.58
CA LEU A 225 -2.91 11.30 -25.25
C LEU A 225 -2.15 12.49 -24.63
N SER A 226 -0.84 12.57 -24.86
CA SER A 226 -0.03 13.71 -24.40
C SER A 226 -0.49 15.05 -24.99
N LEU A 227 -1.00 15.06 -26.23
CA LEU A 227 -1.57 16.26 -26.85
C LEU A 227 -2.93 16.60 -26.25
N TRP A 228 -3.81 15.61 -26.04
CA TRP A 228 -5.07 15.87 -25.35
C TRP A 228 -4.85 16.42 -23.94
N ALA A 229 -3.88 15.87 -23.20
CA ALA A 229 -3.50 16.33 -21.87
C ALA A 229 -3.10 17.81 -21.81
N THR A 230 -2.59 18.41 -22.91
CA THR A 230 -2.30 19.86 -22.95
C THR A 230 -3.54 20.74 -22.80
N SER A 231 -4.74 20.19 -23.03
CA SER A 231 -6.02 20.87 -22.80
C SER A 231 -6.54 20.77 -21.36
N ALA A 232 -5.85 20.04 -20.48
CA ALA A 232 -6.16 20.03 -19.06
C ALA A 232 -5.96 21.43 -18.45
N LEU A 233 -6.96 21.91 -17.72
CA LEU A 233 -6.88 23.18 -16.99
C LEU A 233 -6.11 23.03 -15.68
N ASP A 234 -6.28 21.89 -15.00
CA ASP A 234 -5.59 21.59 -13.76
C ASP A 234 -4.30 20.84 -14.07
N ARG A 235 -3.26 21.60 -14.44
CA ARG A 235 -1.92 21.04 -14.64
C ARG A 235 -1.32 20.73 -13.28
N CYS A 236 -1.51 19.49 -12.85
CA CYS A 236 -0.73 18.85 -11.80
C CYS A 236 0.54 18.27 -12.44
N ASP A 237 1.61 18.15 -11.66
CA ASP A 237 2.89 17.55 -12.08
C ASP A 237 2.73 16.17 -12.74
N GLU A 238 1.60 15.51 -12.47
CA GLU A 238 1.24 14.22 -13.02
C GLU A 238 0.73 14.26 -14.46
N PHE A 239 -0.03 15.28 -14.87
CA PHE A 239 -0.33 15.49 -16.29
C PHE A 239 0.93 15.83 -17.09
N ASP A 240 1.84 16.56 -16.46
CA ASP A 240 3.19 16.76 -16.96
C ASP A 240 3.95 15.43 -17.05
N SER A 241 3.72 14.51 -16.12
CA SER A 241 4.23 13.15 -16.17
C SER A 241 3.71 12.40 -17.41
N PHE A 242 2.42 12.45 -17.76
CA PHE A 242 1.92 11.87 -19.03
C PHE A 242 2.64 12.43 -20.26
N VAL A 243 2.98 13.73 -20.24
CA VAL A 243 3.65 14.41 -21.35
C VAL A 243 5.16 14.09 -21.40
N ARG A 244 5.78 13.83 -20.24
CA ARG A 244 7.24 13.65 -20.06
C ARG A 244 7.68 12.18 -19.97
N HIS A 245 6.80 11.25 -19.59
CA HIS A 245 7.15 9.84 -19.40
C HIS A 245 7.44 9.18 -20.75
N THR A 246 8.71 8.96 -21.03
CA THR A 246 9.19 8.29 -22.25
C THR A 246 8.99 6.78 -22.24
N ASP A 247 8.70 6.22 -21.06
CA ASP A 247 8.71 4.77 -20.84
C ASP A 247 7.44 4.10 -21.36
N PHE A 248 6.39 4.88 -21.66
CA PHE A 248 5.16 4.41 -22.27
C PHE A 248 4.96 5.02 -23.66
N PRO A 249 4.57 4.23 -24.67
CA PRO A 249 4.26 4.77 -25.99
C PRO A 249 3.05 5.72 -25.89
N ASP A 250 3.21 6.94 -26.41
CA ASP A 250 2.16 7.97 -26.46
C ASP A 250 0.99 7.48 -27.33
N ARG A 251 0.01 6.84 -26.68
CA ARG A 251 -1.12 6.18 -27.36
C ARG A 251 -2.03 7.24 -27.97
N THR A 252 -2.43 7.02 -29.22
CA THR A 252 -3.48 7.84 -29.84
C THR A 252 -4.84 7.41 -29.30
N CYS A 253 -5.68 8.38 -28.95
CA CYS A 253 -7.03 8.13 -28.47
C CYS A 253 -8.01 9.17 -29.02
N SER A 254 -9.29 8.78 -29.05
CA SER A 254 -10.36 9.64 -29.53
C SER A 254 -10.75 10.71 -28.48
N LEU A 255 -11.36 11.81 -28.92
CA LEU A 255 -11.89 12.82 -27.98
C LEU A 255 -12.85 12.20 -26.93
N PRO A 256 -13.82 11.34 -27.27
CA PRO A 256 -14.69 10.71 -26.28
C PRO A 256 -13.93 9.90 -25.24
N PHE A 257 -12.90 9.13 -25.67
CA PHE A 257 -12.05 8.39 -24.75
C PHE A 257 -11.34 9.33 -23.77
N PHE A 258 -10.76 10.42 -24.28
CA PHE A 258 -10.07 11.40 -23.43
C PHE A 258 -11.01 12.06 -22.40
N LEU A 259 -12.15 12.60 -22.85
CA LEU A 259 -13.11 13.25 -21.95
C LEU A 259 -13.68 12.27 -20.92
N ALA A 260 -14.00 11.04 -21.33
CA ALA A 260 -14.50 10.02 -20.44
C ALA A 260 -13.42 9.56 -19.44
N SER A 261 -12.16 9.47 -19.85
CA SER A 261 -11.03 9.18 -18.96
C SER A 261 -10.86 10.28 -17.90
N LEU A 262 -11.00 11.56 -18.27
CA LEU A 262 -11.02 12.66 -17.30
C LEU A 262 -12.17 12.53 -16.30
N ALA A 263 -13.38 12.20 -16.78
CA ALA A 263 -14.52 11.97 -15.89
C ALA A 263 -14.31 10.78 -14.95
N LEU A 264 -13.60 9.72 -15.39
CA LEU A 264 -13.21 8.58 -14.55
C LEU A 264 -12.20 9.00 -13.48
N ILE A 265 -11.13 9.69 -13.87
CA ILE A 265 -10.12 10.25 -12.97
C ILE A 265 -10.77 11.15 -11.91
N ASP A 266 -11.71 11.98 -12.32
CA ASP A 266 -12.45 12.89 -11.42
C ASP A 266 -13.46 12.19 -10.54
N LEU A 267 -13.61 10.87 -10.67
CA LEU A 267 -14.63 10.08 -10.01
C LEU A 267 -16.06 10.58 -10.29
N ALA A 268 -16.30 11.21 -11.44
CA ALA A 268 -17.52 11.94 -11.77
C ALA A 268 -18.44 11.13 -12.70
N GLN A 269 -19.10 10.10 -12.15
CA GLN A 269 -19.99 9.22 -12.90
C GLN A 269 -21.11 9.96 -13.68
N PRO A 270 -21.79 11.00 -13.14
CA PRO A 270 -22.79 11.74 -13.91
C PRO A 270 -22.21 12.41 -15.17
N THR A 271 -21.01 12.95 -15.07
CA THR A 271 -20.28 13.55 -16.20
C THR A 271 -19.97 12.51 -17.28
N LEU A 272 -19.53 11.33 -16.86
CA LEU A 272 -19.27 10.21 -17.75
C LEU A 272 -20.53 9.80 -18.54
N GLN A 273 -21.68 9.72 -17.87
CA GLN A 273 -22.95 9.39 -18.52
C GLN A 273 -23.34 10.44 -19.59
N VAL A 274 -23.14 11.73 -19.31
CA VAL A 274 -23.38 12.80 -20.29
C VAL A 274 -22.49 12.63 -21.51
N ILE A 275 -21.20 12.34 -21.32
CA ILE A 275 -20.26 12.13 -22.44
C ILE A 275 -20.69 10.92 -23.28
N LEU A 276 -20.93 9.78 -22.66
CA LEU A 276 -21.32 8.55 -23.36
C LEU A 276 -22.66 8.70 -24.12
N ALA A 277 -23.62 9.45 -23.58
CA ALA A 277 -24.90 9.72 -24.24
C ALA A 277 -24.74 10.50 -25.57
N HIS A 278 -23.69 11.33 -25.69
CA HIS A 278 -23.41 12.09 -26.91
C HIS A 278 -22.53 11.35 -27.91
N PHE A 279 -21.90 10.24 -27.49
CA PHE A 279 -21.05 9.39 -28.32
C PHE A 279 -21.50 7.91 -28.26
N PRO A 280 -22.75 7.59 -28.66
CA PRO A 280 -23.29 6.23 -28.56
C PRO A 280 -22.52 5.19 -29.40
N GLN A 281 -21.78 5.64 -30.41
CA GLN A 281 -20.91 4.82 -31.24
C GLN A 281 -19.63 4.35 -30.53
N PHE A 282 -19.32 4.91 -29.36
CA PHE A 282 -18.12 4.60 -28.59
C PHE A 282 -18.49 3.59 -27.49
N PRO A 283 -18.12 2.30 -27.63
CA PRO A 283 -18.55 1.26 -26.69
C PRO A 283 -17.98 1.50 -25.30
N THR A 284 -18.82 1.34 -24.28
CA THR A 284 -18.41 1.49 -22.88
C THR A 284 -17.34 0.48 -22.49
N THR A 285 -17.38 -0.74 -23.05
CA THR A 285 -16.35 -1.76 -22.86
C THR A 285 -14.99 -1.30 -23.35
N ASP A 286 -14.92 -0.70 -24.54
CA ASP A 286 -13.68 -0.24 -25.15
C ASP A 286 -13.06 0.91 -24.35
N LEU A 287 -13.90 1.77 -23.75
CA LEU A 287 -13.46 2.78 -22.80
C LEU A 287 -12.81 2.13 -21.58
N VAL A 288 -13.52 1.22 -20.91
CA VAL A 288 -13.06 0.62 -19.65
C VAL A 288 -11.77 -0.17 -19.87
N ASP A 289 -11.73 -1.04 -20.89
CA ASP A 289 -10.55 -1.85 -21.18
C ASP A 289 -9.39 -0.96 -21.67
N GLY A 290 -9.68 0.06 -22.48
CA GLY A 290 -8.69 1.04 -22.92
C GLY A 290 -8.09 1.86 -21.78
N PHE A 291 -8.91 2.23 -20.79
CA PHE A 291 -8.50 2.96 -19.60
C PHE A 291 -7.65 2.09 -18.67
N LEU A 292 -8.15 0.89 -18.34
CA LEU A 292 -7.47 -0.06 -17.44
C LEU A 292 -6.17 -0.63 -18.03
N SER A 293 -6.02 -0.61 -19.36
CA SER A 293 -4.78 -1.00 -20.05
C SER A 293 -3.72 0.11 -20.13
N HIS A 294 -4.00 1.31 -19.60
CA HIS A 294 -3.10 2.46 -19.68
C HIS A 294 -2.56 2.85 -18.29
N PRO A 295 -1.36 2.37 -17.88
CA PRO A 295 -0.87 2.52 -16.51
C PRO A 295 -0.87 3.97 -15.99
N PRO A 296 -0.45 4.99 -16.76
CA PRO A 296 -0.54 6.37 -16.30
C PRO A 296 -1.97 6.83 -15.94
N LEU A 297 -3.00 6.41 -16.70
CA LEU A 297 -4.40 6.76 -16.41
C LEU A 297 -4.88 6.08 -15.13
N VAL A 298 -4.53 4.80 -14.96
CA VAL A 298 -4.87 4.03 -13.76
C VAL A 298 -4.15 4.57 -12.53
N GLN A 299 -2.88 4.95 -12.65
CA GLN A 299 -2.11 5.55 -11.57
C GLN A 299 -2.73 6.87 -11.12
N HIS A 300 -3.11 7.74 -12.06
CA HIS A 300 -3.76 9.01 -11.73
C HIS A 300 -5.16 8.80 -11.15
N PHE A 301 -5.93 7.83 -11.67
CA PHE A 301 -7.20 7.42 -11.07
C PHE A 301 -7.04 6.95 -9.63
N LYS A 302 -6.05 6.09 -9.37
CA LYS A 302 -5.71 5.64 -8.02
C LYS A 302 -5.33 6.80 -7.13
N HIS A 303 -4.49 7.71 -7.59
CA HIS A 303 -4.16 8.90 -6.84
C HIS A 303 -5.42 9.69 -6.45
N MET A 304 -6.32 9.95 -7.40
CA MET A 304 -7.58 10.66 -7.16
C MET A 304 -8.55 9.88 -6.26
N LEU A 305 -8.49 8.55 -6.22
CA LEU A 305 -9.19 7.75 -5.20
C LEU A 305 -8.69 8.09 -3.80
N GLY A 306 -7.36 8.23 -3.63
CA GLY A 306 -6.72 8.66 -2.38
C GLY A 306 -7.30 9.96 -1.82
N GLU A 307 -7.60 10.92 -2.70
CA GLU A 307 -8.14 12.24 -2.35
C GLU A 307 -9.66 12.24 -2.10
N CYS A 308 -10.37 11.17 -2.44
CA CYS A 308 -11.82 11.11 -2.29
C CYS A 308 -12.23 10.65 -0.89
N ARG A 309 -13.17 11.39 -0.27
CA ARG A 309 -13.78 11.02 1.01
C ARG A 309 -15.23 10.52 0.88
N ASP A 310 -15.79 10.62 -0.33
CA ASP A 310 -17.17 10.20 -0.59
C ASP A 310 -17.20 8.72 -1.00
N VAL A 311 -17.53 7.86 -0.04
CA VAL A 311 -17.64 6.41 -0.22
C VAL A 311 -18.64 6.03 -1.32
N ALA A 312 -19.79 6.70 -1.38
CA ALA A 312 -20.83 6.37 -2.36
C ALA A 312 -20.34 6.67 -3.77
N ARG A 313 -19.77 7.86 -3.97
CA ARG A 313 -19.18 8.27 -5.25
C ARG A 313 -18.13 7.29 -5.77
N VAL A 314 -17.20 6.88 -4.90
CA VAL A 314 -16.14 5.93 -5.25
C VAL A 314 -16.72 4.56 -5.59
N THR A 315 -17.55 4.02 -4.69
CA THR A 315 -18.05 2.65 -4.83
C THR A 315 -19.06 2.50 -5.97
N ASP A 316 -19.86 3.52 -6.28
CA ASP A 316 -20.80 3.50 -7.40
C ASP A 316 -20.07 3.57 -8.75
N LEU A 317 -19.01 4.39 -8.84
CA LEU A 317 -18.20 4.45 -10.05
C LEU A 317 -17.44 3.14 -10.30
N LEU A 318 -16.84 2.56 -9.26
CA LEU A 318 -16.14 1.28 -9.39
C LEU A 318 -17.10 0.15 -9.74
N ALA A 319 -18.29 0.12 -9.13
CA ALA A 319 -19.33 -0.83 -9.51
C ALA A 319 -19.71 -0.67 -10.99
N TRP A 320 -19.82 0.56 -11.48
CA TRP A 320 -20.04 0.85 -12.90
C TRP A 320 -18.87 0.39 -13.78
N LEU A 321 -17.62 0.62 -13.38
CA LEU A 321 -16.43 0.17 -14.11
C LEU A 321 -16.42 -1.35 -14.26
N PHE A 322 -16.60 -2.08 -13.15
CA PHE A 322 -16.62 -3.55 -13.17
C PHE A 322 -17.79 -4.13 -13.95
N ALA A 323 -18.96 -3.48 -13.92
CA ALA A 323 -20.12 -3.92 -14.69
C ALA A 323 -19.93 -3.76 -16.22
N ASN A 324 -18.99 -2.91 -16.65
CA ASN A 324 -18.73 -2.61 -18.06
C ASN A 324 -17.39 -3.14 -18.58
N GLN A 325 -16.65 -3.92 -17.80
CA GLN A 325 -15.39 -4.52 -18.22
C GLN A 325 -15.66 -5.77 -19.09
N SER A 326 -15.02 -5.90 -20.26
CA SER A 326 -15.32 -7.02 -21.18
C SER A 326 -14.61 -8.31 -20.80
N ILE A 327 -13.39 -8.19 -20.28
CA ILE A 327 -12.56 -9.30 -19.82
C ILE A 327 -12.36 -9.08 -18.33
N GLN A 328 -12.70 -10.07 -17.50
CA GLN A 328 -12.15 -10.13 -16.15
C GLN A 328 -10.63 -10.22 -16.31
N HIS A 329 -9.94 -9.08 -16.37
CA HIS A 329 -8.50 -9.05 -16.49
C HIS A 329 -7.98 -9.44 -15.10
N PRO A 330 -7.45 -10.66 -14.93
CA PRO A 330 -6.89 -11.03 -13.63
C PRO A 330 -5.62 -10.22 -13.30
N ASN A 331 -5.13 -9.44 -14.28
CA ASN A 331 -4.02 -8.51 -14.17
C ASN A 331 -4.46 -7.04 -14.25
N SER A 332 -5.71 -6.72 -13.89
CA SER A 332 -6.15 -5.32 -13.91
C SER A 332 -5.22 -4.50 -13.01
N LEU A 333 -4.59 -3.47 -13.59
CA LEU A 333 -3.74 -2.51 -12.88
C LEU A 333 -4.47 -1.80 -11.73
N LEU A 334 -5.79 -1.93 -11.69
CA LEU A 334 -6.65 -1.38 -10.66
C LEU A 334 -6.48 -2.09 -9.31
N PHE A 335 -6.18 -3.39 -9.28
CA PHE A 335 -6.07 -4.13 -8.02
C PHE A 335 -4.64 -4.10 -7.44
N PRO A 336 -4.49 -4.06 -6.11
CA PRO A 336 -5.53 -3.72 -5.12
C PRO A 336 -6.00 -2.27 -5.28
N ILE A 337 -7.32 -2.05 -5.17
CA ILE A 337 -7.95 -0.74 -5.36
C ILE A 337 -7.80 0.10 -4.10
N SER A 338 -7.89 -0.54 -2.94
CA SER A 338 -7.68 0.07 -1.62
C SER A 338 -6.24 0.55 -1.38
N LEU A 339 -5.34 0.45 -2.37
CA LEU A 339 -3.98 0.95 -2.29
C LEU A 339 -3.60 1.79 -3.50
N PRO A 340 -3.77 3.11 -3.38
CA PRO A 340 -3.37 4.02 -4.42
C PRO A 340 -1.86 4.34 -4.37
N GLY A 341 -0.98 3.34 -4.48
CA GLY A 341 0.46 3.57 -4.67
C GLY A 341 1.17 4.48 -3.63
N ASP A 342 2.34 4.99 -4.02
CA ASP A 342 3.47 5.38 -3.14
C ASP A 342 3.25 6.44 -2.05
N VAL A 343 2.14 7.19 -1.96
CA VAL A 343 2.13 8.39 -1.06
C VAL A 343 0.80 8.73 -0.40
N THR A 344 -0.37 8.40 -0.96
CA THR A 344 -1.65 8.91 -0.41
C THR A 344 -2.42 7.85 0.39
N LEU A 345 -2.75 8.20 1.64
CA LEU A 345 -3.68 7.42 2.45
C LEU A 345 -5.10 7.68 1.97
N LEU A 346 -5.80 6.61 1.57
CA LEU A 346 -7.26 6.67 1.45
C LEU A 346 -7.86 7.07 2.79
N ASP A 347 -8.96 7.83 2.74
CA ASP A 347 -9.83 7.97 3.90
C ASP A 347 -10.24 6.58 4.41
N TYR A 348 -10.18 6.38 5.72
CA TYR A 348 -10.44 5.07 6.34
C TYR A 348 -11.79 4.46 5.92
N THR A 349 -12.82 5.30 5.79
CA THR A 349 -14.16 4.82 5.41
C THR A 349 -14.19 4.36 3.94
N VAL A 350 -13.50 5.07 3.06
CA VAL A 350 -13.35 4.70 1.64
C VAL A 350 -12.51 3.44 1.53
N PHE A 351 -11.38 3.38 2.23
CA PHE A 351 -10.53 2.21 2.32
C PHE A 351 -11.33 0.95 2.70
N CYS A 352 -12.07 0.99 3.81
CA CYS A 352 -12.85 -0.16 4.28
C CYS A 352 -13.91 -0.59 3.26
N ALA A 353 -14.62 0.36 2.67
CA ALA A 353 -15.65 0.07 1.67
C ALA A 353 -15.06 -0.56 0.40
N LEU A 354 -13.89 -0.10 -0.03
CA LEU A 354 -13.17 -0.66 -1.18
C LEU A 354 -12.67 -2.08 -0.91
N LEU A 355 -12.02 -2.27 0.24
CA LEU A 355 -11.51 -3.55 0.69
C LEU A 355 -12.64 -4.60 0.72
N LEU A 356 -13.75 -4.25 1.39
CA LEU A 356 -14.91 -5.13 1.55
C LEU A 356 -15.63 -5.45 0.24
N ARG A 357 -15.87 -4.43 -0.59
CA ARG A 357 -16.76 -4.56 -1.75
C ARG A 357 -16.05 -5.10 -2.98
N PHE A 358 -14.74 -4.84 -3.12
CA PHE A 358 -14.01 -5.15 -4.35
C PHE A 358 -12.79 -6.03 -4.12
N ASP A 359 -11.89 -5.67 -3.20
CA ASP A 359 -10.61 -6.38 -3.05
C ASP A 359 -10.79 -7.77 -2.41
N ILE A 360 -11.57 -7.90 -1.32
CA ILE A 360 -11.83 -9.20 -0.66
C ILE A 360 -12.48 -10.21 -1.62
N PRO A 361 -13.59 -9.87 -2.34
CA PRO A 361 -14.14 -10.78 -3.33
C PRO A 361 -13.14 -11.16 -4.42
N HIS A 362 -12.26 -10.23 -4.81
CA HIS A 362 -11.19 -10.51 -5.76
C HIS A 362 -10.17 -11.50 -5.20
N PHE A 363 -9.76 -11.35 -3.93
CA PHE A 363 -8.80 -12.23 -3.25
C PHE A 363 -9.32 -13.66 -3.03
N ILE A 364 -10.62 -13.81 -2.76
CA ILE A 364 -11.26 -15.12 -2.50
C ILE A 364 -11.58 -15.86 -3.81
N ALA A 365 -11.71 -15.15 -4.94
CA ALA A 365 -12.04 -15.77 -6.22
C ALA A 365 -10.99 -16.83 -6.63
N PRO A 366 -11.42 -17.94 -7.27
CA PRO A 366 -10.50 -18.99 -7.71
C PRO A 366 -9.50 -18.43 -8.74
N MET A 367 -8.25 -18.27 -8.30
CA MET A 367 -7.16 -17.70 -9.10
C MET A 367 -6.11 -18.74 -9.48
N SER A 368 -5.43 -18.50 -10.61
CA SER A 368 -4.25 -19.27 -11.01
C SER A 368 -3.13 -19.11 -9.96
N ARG A 369 -2.15 -20.02 -9.99
CA ARG A 369 -1.02 -20.00 -9.03
C ARG A 369 -0.18 -18.71 -9.16
N GLU A 370 0.01 -18.21 -10.37
CA GLU A 370 0.78 -16.99 -10.65
C GLU A 370 0.04 -15.71 -10.21
N GLU A 371 -1.28 -15.69 -10.32
CA GLU A 371 -2.12 -14.61 -9.80
C GLU A 371 -2.12 -14.62 -8.27
N ARG A 372 -2.30 -15.79 -7.65
CA ARG A 372 -2.21 -15.92 -6.19
C ARG A 372 -0.87 -15.46 -5.64
N ALA A 373 0.25 -15.82 -6.29
CA ALA A 373 1.57 -15.37 -5.83
C ALA A 373 1.75 -13.85 -5.92
N ARG A 374 1.20 -13.20 -6.97
CA ARG A 374 1.26 -11.74 -7.12
C ARG A 374 0.34 -11.02 -6.15
N VAL A 375 -0.91 -11.48 -6.04
CA VAL A 375 -1.88 -10.98 -5.06
C VAL A 375 -1.32 -11.13 -3.64
N ALA A 376 -0.71 -12.28 -3.32
CA ALA A 376 -0.03 -12.48 -2.05
C ALA A 376 1.07 -11.44 -1.84
N GLY A 377 1.95 -11.20 -2.83
CA GLY A 377 2.99 -10.17 -2.74
C GLY A 377 2.45 -8.75 -2.49
N TYR A 378 1.39 -8.35 -3.21
CA TYR A 378 0.74 -7.05 -2.99
C TYR A 378 0.02 -6.97 -1.64
N SER A 379 -0.66 -8.04 -1.21
CA SER A 379 -1.30 -8.12 0.10
C SER A 379 -0.26 -8.11 1.23
N GLU A 380 0.91 -8.72 1.02
CA GLU A 380 1.99 -8.73 2.00
C GLU A 380 2.56 -7.33 2.19
N GLN A 381 2.96 -6.67 1.10
CA GLN A 381 3.42 -5.29 1.17
C GLN A 381 2.34 -4.36 1.75
N PHE A 382 1.08 -4.57 1.38
CA PHE A 382 -0.06 -3.83 1.92
C PHE A 382 -0.15 -3.90 3.43
N PHE A 383 -0.22 -5.12 3.96
CA PHE A 383 -0.40 -5.34 5.38
C PHE A 383 0.87 -4.94 6.15
N GLU A 384 2.07 -5.10 5.58
CA GLU A 384 3.32 -4.58 6.15
C GLU A 384 3.28 -3.04 6.27
N GLU A 385 2.92 -2.31 5.22
CA GLU A 385 2.80 -0.84 5.28
C GLU A 385 1.70 -0.38 6.24
N TRP A 386 0.56 -1.07 6.27
CA TRP A 386 -0.51 -0.82 7.23
C TRP A 386 -0.06 -1.06 8.68
N LEU A 387 0.73 -2.11 8.87
CA LEU A 387 1.36 -2.46 10.15
C LEU A 387 2.43 -1.48 10.58
N ASP A 388 3.03 -0.70 9.69
CA ASP A 388 4.02 0.31 10.09
C ASP A 388 3.37 1.64 10.49
N ARG A 389 2.16 1.94 10.00
CA ARG A 389 1.51 3.26 10.14
C ARG A 389 0.82 3.57 11.49
N GLY A 390 0.96 2.72 12.50
CA GLY A 390 0.70 3.04 13.92
C GLY A 390 -0.76 3.25 14.39
N ASP A 391 -1.69 3.64 13.52
CA ASP A 391 -2.93 4.28 13.97
C ASP A 391 -4.12 3.34 14.25
N LEU A 392 -4.98 3.81 15.18
CA LEU A 392 -6.27 3.29 15.71
C LEU A 392 -7.13 2.42 14.78
N THR A 393 -7.01 2.61 13.47
CA THR A 393 -7.60 1.76 12.41
C THR A 393 -7.19 0.28 12.48
N ARG A 394 -6.11 -0.06 13.20
CA ARG A 394 -5.65 -1.44 13.42
C ARG A 394 -6.70 -2.36 14.03
N ASN A 395 -7.40 -1.90 15.06
CA ASN A 395 -8.31 -2.76 15.82
C ASN A 395 -9.64 -3.00 15.11
N GLU A 396 -10.09 -2.08 14.25
CA GLU A 396 -11.37 -2.20 13.54
C GLU A 396 -11.26 -3.04 12.27
N LEU A 397 -10.11 -3.02 11.58
CA LEU A 397 -9.86 -3.81 10.38
C LEU A 397 -9.39 -5.24 10.67
N LEU A 398 -8.73 -5.47 11.80
CA LEU A 398 -8.16 -6.77 12.12
C LEU A 398 -9.21 -7.91 12.15
N PRO A 399 -10.40 -7.76 12.75
CA PRO A 399 -11.45 -8.78 12.68
C PRO A 399 -11.83 -9.10 11.23
N LEU A 400 -12.01 -8.07 10.42
CA LEU A 400 -12.38 -8.20 9.02
C LEU A 400 -11.34 -9.01 8.22
N VAL A 401 -10.08 -8.66 8.41
CA VAL A 401 -8.95 -9.26 7.72
C VAL A 401 -8.77 -10.74 8.10
N LEU A 402 -9.01 -11.07 9.38
CA LEU A 402 -8.97 -12.43 9.91
C LEU A 402 -10.17 -13.27 9.44
N ASP A 403 -11.39 -12.71 9.50
CA ASP A 403 -12.63 -13.37 9.07
C ASP A 403 -12.57 -13.78 7.59
N HIS A 404 -11.87 -13.00 6.77
CA HIS A 404 -11.70 -13.27 5.35
C HIS A 404 -10.40 -14.02 4.98
N GLN A 405 -9.60 -14.46 5.95
CA GLN A 405 -8.35 -15.21 5.75
C GLN A 405 -7.38 -14.50 4.77
N LEU A 406 -7.29 -13.18 4.85
CA LEU A 406 -6.49 -12.38 3.90
C LEU A 406 -5.00 -12.36 4.24
N LEU A 407 -4.63 -12.81 5.44
CA LEU A 407 -3.26 -12.76 5.93
C LEU A 407 -2.54 -14.06 5.63
N THR A 408 -1.34 -13.94 5.08
CA THR A 408 -0.41 -15.07 5.05
C THR A 408 0.09 -15.35 6.47
N ARG A 409 0.55 -16.58 6.72
CA ARG A 409 1.13 -16.95 8.03
C ARG A 409 2.28 -16.02 8.42
N ARG A 410 3.12 -15.64 7.46
CA ARG A 410 4.19 -14.66 7.66
C ARG A 410 3.65 -13.33 8.19
N LEU A 411 2.59 -12.79 7.59
CA LEU A 411 1.96 -11.56 8.04
C LEU A 411 1.34 -11.68 9.42
N LEU A 412 0.75 -12.83 9.76
CA LEU A 412 0.21 -13.08 11.09
C LEU A 412 1.31 -13.03 12.17
N VAL A 413 2.51 -13.56 11.89
CA VAL A 413 3.67 -13.41 12.79
C VAL A 413 4.08 -11.93 12.93
N LEU A 414 4.16 -11.19 11.82
CA LEU A 414 4.50 -9.77 11.84
C LEU A 414 3.44 -8.93 12.58
N LEU A 415 2.16 -9.30 12.44
CA LEU A 415 1.03 -8.71 13.18
C LEU A 415 1.16 -8.96 14.66
N LEU A 416 1.36 -10.21 15.08
CA LEU A 416 1.56 -10.55 16.49
C LEU A 416 2.75 -9.79 17.07
N LYS A 417 3.85 -9.71 16.32
CA LYS A 417 5.03 -8.92 16.68
C LYS A 417 4.68 -7.45 16.88
N SER A 418 4.00 -6.84 15.91
CA SER A 418 3.57 -5.44 16.00
C SER A 418 2.58 -5.20 17.15
N THR A 419 1.66 -6.12 17.43
CA THR A 419 0.75 -6.00 18.57
C THR A 419 1.49 -6.05 19.91
N LEU A 420 2.60 -6.80 19.99
CA LEU A 420 3.44 -6.88 21.18
C LEU A 420 4.32 -5.67 21.40
N ASP A 421 4.81 -5.07 20.32
CA ASP A 421 5.63 -3.86 20.39
C ASP A 421 4.78 -2.62 20.73
N ASN A 422 3.47 -2.68 20.50
CA ASN A 422 2.51 -1.59 20.74
C ASN A 422 1.53 -1.86 21.91
N ASP A 423 1.71 -2.93 22.68
CA ASP A 423 0.86 -3.33 23.82
C ASP A 423 -0.66 -3.41 23.48
N LEU A 424 -1.00 -4.03 22.33
CA LEU A 424 -2.37 -4.15 21.82
C LEU A 424 -3.03 -5.51 22.18
N ASP A 425 -3.25 -5.77 23.47
CA ASP A 425 -3.76 -7.06 23.99
C ASP A 425 -5.04 -7.56 23.30
N SER A 426 -5.99 -6.67 22.98
CA SER A 426 -7.24 -7.03 22.33
C SER A 426 -7.05 -7.56 20.90
N ALA A 427 -6.11 -6.96 20.16
CA ALA A 427 -5.76 -7.38 18.81
C ALA A 427 -5.03 -8.73 18.83
N GLN A 428 -4.12 -8.90 19.79
CA GLN A 428 -3.41 -10.15 20.02
C GLN A 428 -4.39 -11.30 20.29
N GLN A 429 -5.32 -11.14 21.25
CA GLN A 429 -6.32 -12.17 21.55
C GLN A 429 -7.16 -12.53 20.33
N LEU A 430 -7.58 -11.53 19.57
CA LEU A 430 -8.40 -11.73 18.37
C LEU A 430 -7.66 -12.53 17.29
N ILE A 431 -6.37 -12.24 17.04
CA ILE A 431 -5.52 -13.02 16.12
C ILE A 431 -5.42 -14.48 16.59
N LEU A 432 -5.07 -14.68 17.85
CA LEU A 432 -4.86 -16.01 18.42
C LEU A 432 -6.13 -16.85 18.41
N THR A 433 -7.27 -16.27 18.78
CA THR A 433 -8.57 -16.94 18.72
C THR A 433 -8.92 -17.30 17.28
N SER A 434 -8.72 -16.40 16.31
CA SER A 434 -8.99 -16.70 14.90
C SER A 434 -8.14 -17.87 14.38
N LEU A 435 -6.85 -17.87 14.69
CA LEU A 435 -5.92 -18.94 14.29
C LEU A 435 -6.30 -20.29 14.89
N ALA A 436 -6.70 -20.31 16.16
CA ALA A 436 -7.17 -21.52 16.82
C ALA A 436 -8.43 -22.07 16.15
N HIS A 437 -9.38 -21.22 15.76
CA HIS A 437 -10.59 -21.64 15.05
C HIS A 437 -10.30 -22.16 13.63
N GLN A 438 -9.26 -21.65 12.97
CA GLN A 438 -8.84 -22.07 11.64
C GLN A 438 -7.98 -23.35 11.67
N GLY A 439 -7.43 -23.71 12.82
CA GLY A 439 -6.51 -24.84 12.96
C GLY A 439 -5.12 -24.57 12.39
N ASP A 440 -4.73 -23.29 12.29
CA ASP A 440 -3.43 -22.85 11.78
C ASP A 440 -2.45 -22.46 12.92
N LEU A 441 -2.90 -22.52 14.17
CA LEU A 441 -2.14 -22.04 15.34
C LEU A 441 -0.88 -22.89 15.60
N ASP A 442 -0.96 -24.20 15.39
CA ASP A 442 0.15 -25.15 15.50
C ASP A 442 1.20 -24.92 14.39
N GLU A 443 0.76 -24.77 13.14
CA GLU A 443 1.67 -24.49 12.02
C GLU A 443 2.37 -23.13 12.17
N LEU A 444 1.66 -22.11 12.66
CA LEU A 444 2.26 -20.80 12.95
C LEU A 444 3.25 -20.86 14.11
N PHE A 445 2.95 -21.63 15.16
CA PHE A 445 3.85 -21.87 16.27
C PHE A 445 5.17 -22.49 15.79
N ILE A 446 5.10 -23.47 14.89
CA ILE A 446 6.30 -24.10 14.33
C ILE A 446 7.09 -23.13 13.43
N ASP A 447 6.43 -22.31 12.61
CA ASP A 447 7.13 -21.30 11.80
C ASP A 447 7.81 -20.24 12.67
N ALA A 448 7.16 -19.83 13.76
CA ALA A 448 7.73 -18.91 14.74
C ALA A 448 8.93 -19.51 15.49
N LEU A 449 8.86 -20.79 15.85
CA LEU A 449 9.97 -21.57 16.42
C LEU A 449 11.19 -21.53 15.50
N GLY A 450 10.99 -21.74 14.18
CA GLY A 450 12.04 -21.71 13.16
C GLY A 450 12.88 -20.44 13.17
N LYS A 451 12.26 -19.31 13.52
CA LYS A 451 12.82 -17.96 13.41
C LYS A 451 13.32 -17.39 14.74
N SER A 452 12.98 -18.01 15.88
CA SER A 452 13.21 -17.44 17.21
C SER A 452 14.65 -17.55 17.75
N THR A 453 15.55 -18.23 17.03
CA THR A 453 16.89 -18.57 17.56
C THR A 453 17.81 -17.36 17.77
N ASN A 454 17.48 -16.17 17.25
CA ASN A 454 18.34 -14.97 17.38
C ASN A 454 17.65 -13.63 17.68
N ASP A 455 16.31 -13.58 17.85
CA ASP A 455 15.57 -12.32 18.06
C ASP A 455 14.69 -12.38 19.33
N GLN A 456 14.93 -11.47 20.28
CA GLN A 456 14.16 -11.38 21.53
C GLN A 456 12.67 -11.16 21.29
N CYS A 457 12.30 -10.45 20.23
CA CYS A 457 10.89 -10.20 19.93
C CYS A 457 10.19 -11.49 19.45
N HIS A 458 10.90 -12.35 18.71
CA HIS A 458 10.37 -13.65 18.30
C HIS A 458 10.15 -14.60 19.50
N ALA A 459 10.97 -14.51 20.55
CA ALA A 459 10.77 -15.30 21.76
C ALA A 459 9.50 -14.89 22.56
N ARG A 460 9.16 -13.59 22.58
CA ARG A 460 7.89 -13.12 23.15
C ARG A 460 6.68 -13.64 22.35
N VAL A 461 6.74 -13.54 21.02
CA VAL A 461 5.71 -14.10 20.11
C VAL A 461 5.54 -15.60 20.37
N LEU A 462 6.65 -16.32 20.49
CA LEU A 462 6.65 -17.75 20.72
C LEU A 462 5.99 -18.15 22.05
N THR A 463 6.27 -17.41 23.12
CA THR A 463 5.64 -17.63 24.44
C THR A 463 4.12 -17.47 24.36
N ILE A 464 3.66 -16.44 23.67
CA ILE A 464 2.23 -16.18 23.48
C ILE A 464 1.55 -17.26 22.64
N LEU A 465 2.21 -17.73 21.58
CA LEU A 465 1.68 -18.82 20.76
C LEU A 465 1.58 -20.12 21.56
N HIS A 466 2.59 -20.42 22.39
CA HIS A 466 2.57 -21.58 23.30
C HIS A 466 1.41 -21.48 24.30
N ASP A 467 1.30 -20.38 25.03
CA ASP A 467 0.22 -20.15 26.00
C ASP A 467 -1.16 -20.25 25.33
N SER A 468 -1.28 -19.74 24.11
CA SER A 468 -2.51 -19.81 23.33
C SER A 468 -2.87 -21.23 22.90
N LEU A 469 -1.89 -22.04 22.49
CA LEU A 469 -2.12 -23.45 22.17
C LEU A 469 -2.68 -24.18 23.40
N VAL A 470 -2.05 -24.01 24.56
CA VAL A 470 -2.49 -24.59 25.83
C VAL A 470 -3.91 -24.13 26.19
N ALA A 471 -4.20 -22.83 26.05
CA ALA A 471 -5.51 -22.27 26.37
C ALA A 471 -6.65 -22.82 25.48
N HIS A 472 -6.34 -23.20 24.23
CA HIS A 472 -7.31 -23.81 23.30
C HIS A 472 -7.31 -25.35 23.35
N GLY A 473 -6.63 -25.95 24.32
CA GLY A 473 -6.57 -27.41 24.50
C GLY A 473 -5.74 -28.13 23.44
N LEU A 474 -4.90 -27.41 22.70
CA LEU A 474 -3.90 -27.96 21.80
C LEU A 474 -2.62 -28.23 22.59
N ASP A 475 -1.91 -29.29 22.24
CA ASP A 475 -0.68 -29.69 22.92
C ASP A 475 0.55 -29.17 22.14
N PRO A 476 1.25 -28.13 22.65
CA PRO A 476 2.43 -27.57 21.97
C PRO A 476 3.55 -28.60 21.81
N THR A 477 3.66 -29.55 22.74
CA THR A 477 4.69 -30.59 22.70
C THR A 477 4.39 -31.61 21.62
N ALA A 478 3.13 -32.00 21.45
CA ALA A 478 2.71 -32.87 20.35
C ALA A 478 2.97 -32.23 18.98
N ALA A 479 2.59 -30.96 18.82
CA ALA A 479 2.83 -30.19 17.59
C ALA A 479 4.32 -30.10 17.26
N LEU A 480 5.17 -29.83 18.27
CA LEU A 480 6.62 -29.84 18.11
C LEU A 480 7.12 -31.19 17.63
N ILE A 481 6.74 -32.30 18.28
CA ILE A 481 7.22 -33.65 17.94
C ILE A 481 6.84 -34.03 16.51
N GLU A 482 5.62 -33.73 16.08
CA GLU A 482 5.17 -34.00 14.71
C GLU A 482 6.07 -33.30 13.68
N HIS A 483 6.41 -32.04 13.95
CA HIS A 483 7.21 -31.23 13.03
C HIS A 483 8.73 -31.44 13.18
N ALA A 484 9.20 -31.83 14.35
CA ALA A 484 10.60 -32.11 14.68
C ALA A 484 11.20 -33.25 13.86
N SER A 485 10.36 -34.09 13.24
CA SER A 485 10.77 -35.09 12.25
C SER A 485 11.42 -34.49 10.99
N ARG A 486 11.26 -33.18 10.74
CA ARG A 486 11.72 -32.46 9.54
C ARG A 486 12.86 -31.46 9.79
N GLU A 487 13.20 -31.21 11.05
CA GLU A 487 14.15 -30.18 11.46
C GLU A 487 15.47 -30.77 11.98
N SER A 488 16.56 -30.01 11.91
CA SER A 488 17.87 -30.50 12.40
C SER A 488 17.91 -30.60 13.93
N CYS A 489 18.75 -31.50 14.44
CA CYS A 489 18.85 -31.76 15.88
C CYS A 489 19.54 -30.64 16.64
N PHE A 490 20.37 -29.88 15.93
CA PHE A 490 20.93 -28.64 16.44
C PHE A 490 19.82 -27.65 16.78
N PHE A 491 18.88 -27.46 15.85
CA PHE A 491 17.75 -26.54 16.03
C PHE A 491 16.81 -26.99 17.17
N LEU A 492 16.48 -28.29 17.24
CA LEU A 492 15.70 -28.84 18.35
C LEU A 492 16.42 -28.72 19.71
N GLY A 493 17.74 -28.89 19.73
CA GLY A 493 18.55 -28.74 20.93
C GLY A 493 18.54 -27.31 21.46
N ASP A 494 18.79 -26.32 20.60
CA ASP A 494 18.77 -24.90 20.98
C ASP A 494 17.38 -24.44 21.46
N MET A 495 16.32 -25.05 20.93
CA MET A 495 14.94 -24.73 21.27
C MET A 495 14.49 -25.33 22.61
N LEU A 496 14.77 -26.62 22.82
CA LEU A 496 14.37 -27.34 24.04
C LEU A 496 15.26 -26.99 25.24
N PHE A 497 16.51 -26.62 24.97
CA PHE A 497 17.53 -26.35 25.98
C PHE A 497 18.20 -25.00 25.71
N PRO A 498 17.44 -23.89 25.71
CA PRO A 498 18.00 -22.58 25.41
C PRO A 498 19.09 -22.23 26.42
N SER A 499 20.17 -21.62 25.94
CA SER A 499 21.24 -21.13 26.80
C SER A 499 20.65 -20.21 27.88
N THR A 500 21.17 -20.29 29.11
CA THR A 500 20.59 -19.72 30.34
C THR A 500 20.33 -18.20 30.34
N ASP A 501 20.76 -17.48 29.31
CA ASP A 501 20.57 -16.05 29.15
C ASP A 501 19.55 -15.69 28.02
N GLY A 502 18.90 -16.70 27.42
CA GLY A 502 17.95 -16.54 26.33
C GLY A 502 16.49 -16.36 26.80
N PRO A 503 15.68 -15.54 26.10
CA PRO A 503 14.26 -15.32 26.41
C PRO A 503 13.36 -16.55 26.21
N SER A 504 13.84 -17.63 25.58
CA SER A 504 13.14 -18.90 25.40
C SER A 504 13.13 -19.81 26.63
N THR A 505 13.78 -19.41 27.72
CA THR A 505 13.91 -20.18 28.98
C THR A 505 12.59 -20.38 29.77
N HIS A 506 11.46 -19.91 29.26
CA HIS A 506 10.17 -19.90 29.96
C HIS A 506 9.09 -20.84 29.40
N LEU A 507 9.34 -21.55 28.30
CA LEU A 507 8.36 -22.48 27.73
C LEU A 507 8.33 -23.79 28.52
N SER A 508 7.15 -24.20 28.99
CA SER A 508 6.97 -25.49 29.65
C SER A 508 6.77 -26.60 28.61
N TRP A 509 7.77 -27.44 28.43
CA TRP A 509 7.71 -28.61 27.55
C TRP A 509 7.37 -29.87 28.35
N ASP A 510 6.60 -30.78 27.76
CA ASP A 510 6.46 -32.15 28.26
C ASP A 510 7.69 -32.96 27.82
N PHE A 511 8.76 -32.83 28.62
CA PHE A 511 10.03 -33.48 28.35
C PHE A 511 9.92 -35.01 28.34
N ASP A 512 9.00 -35.61 29.10
CA ASP A 512 8.74 -37.06 29.09
C ASP A 512 8.34 -37.49 27.68
N ARG A 513 7.40 -36.76 27.08
CA ARG A 513 6.89 -37.07 25.77
C ARG A 513 7.89 -36.82 24.65
N ILE A 514 8.68 -35.74 24.73
CA ILE A 514 9.76 -35.47 23.77
C ILE A 514 10.82 -36.57 23.85
N PHE A 515 11.14 -36.97 25.08
CA PHE A 515 12.13 -38.00 25.33
C PHE A 515 11.70 -39.36 24.78
N LEU A 516 10.43 -39.74 25.00
CA LEU A 516 9.83 -40.93 24.41
C LEU A 516 9.82 -40.89 22.88
N ALA A 517 9.42 -39.77 22.27
CA ALA A 517 9.44 -39.58 20.82
C ALA A 517 10.85 -39.76 20.23
N TRP A 518 11.86 -39.21 20.91
CA TRP A 518 13.25 -39.44 20.56
C TRP A 518 13.64 -40.92 20.72
N ALA A 519 13.30 -41.57 21.83
CA ALA A 519 13.60 -42.99 22.05
C ALA A 519 12.95 -43.92 21.01
N GLU A 520 11.74 -43.59 20.56
CA GLU A 520 10.98 -44.31 19.54
C GLU A 520 11.49 -44.06 18.11
N GLY A 521 12.40 -43.10 17.92
CA GLY A 521 12.96 -42.77 16.61
C GLY A 521 12.03 -41.94 15.74
N THR A 522 11.07 -41.20 16.33
CA THR A 522 10.10 -40.39 15.58
C THR A 522 10.63 -39.00 15.21
N LEU A 523 11.77 -38.58 15.79
CA LEU A 523 12.43 -37.32 15.44
C LEU A 523 13.26 -37.44 14.16
N HIS A 524 13.81 -36.31 13.68
CA HIS A 524 14.62 -36.30 12.46
C HIS A 524 15.77 -37.31 12.54
N ARG A 525 16.12 -37.94 11.40
CA ARG A 525 17.11 -39.02 11.34
C ARG A 525 18.46 -38.62 11.94
N ASP A 526 18.87 -37.37 11.75
CA ASP A 526 20.12 -36.84 12.30
C ASP A 526 20.16 -36.92 13.83
N CYS A 527 19.01 -37.07 14.48
CA CYS A 527 18.87 -37.13 15.95
C CYS A 527 19.06 -38.55 16.46
N HIS A 528 19.29 -39.49 15.55
CA HIS A 528 19.61 -40.88 15.82
C HIS A 528 20.92 -41.31 15.16
N GLU A 529 21.57 -40.45 14.37
CA GLU A 529 22.88 -40.75 13.77
C GLU A 529 24.01 -40.54 14.79
N PRO A 530 24.62 -41.62 15.34
CA PRO A 530 25.51 -41.55 16.51
C PRO A 530 26.84 -40.84 16.27
N ALA A 531 27.07 -40.36 15.06
CA ALA A 531 28.34 -39.77 14.60
C ALA A 531 28.22 -38.28 14.22
N SER A 532 27.01 -37.69 14.22
CA SER A 532 26.87 -36.25 13.98
C SER A 532 27.17 -35.49 15.29
N ASN A 533 27.90 -34.38 15.18
CA ASN A 533 28.16 -33.51 16.34
C ASN A 533 26.85 -32.92 16.92
N GLU A 534 25.81 -32.85 16.09
CA GLU A 534 24.50 -32.32 16.43
C GLU A 534 23.70 -33.32 17.28
N HIS A 535 23.73 -34.61 16.92
CA HIS A 535 23.16 -35.69 17.75
C HIS A 535 23.80 -35.71 19.15
N VAL A 536 25.12 -35.58 19.19
CA VAL A 536 25.89 -35.51 20.43
C VAL A 536 25.43 -34.32 21.29
N SER A 537 25.32 -33.12 20.72
CA SER A 537 24.88 -31.93 21.46
C SER A 537 23.44 -32.08 21.98
N PHE A 538 22.56 -32.65 21.17
CA PHE A 538 21.17 -32.91 21.51
C PHE A 538 21.03 -33.91 22.66
N VAL A 539 21.73 -35.05 22.58
CA VAL A 539 21.73 -36.09 23.62
C VAL A 539 22.30 -35.58 24.94
N LEU A 540 23.34 -34.75 24.90
CA LEU A 540 23.87 -34.11 26.11
C LEU A 540 22.84 -33.22 26.78
N SER A 541 22.08 -32.47 26.00
CA SER A 541 21.08 -31.56 26.53
C SER A 541 19.87 -32.31 27.13
N ILE A 542 19.44 -33.41 26.49
CA ILE A 542 18.46 -34.36 27.04
C ILE A 542 18.97 -34.97 28.36
N ALA A 543 20.22 -35.42 28.37
CA ALA A 543 20.83 -36.03 29.56
C ALA A 543 20.95 -35.03 30.71
N ASP A 544 21.30 -33.77 30.42
CA ASP A 544 21.37 -32.70 31.41
C ASP A 544 19.98 -32.50 32.08
N CYS A 545 18.90 -32.42 31.30
CA CYS A 545 17.54 -32.30 31.86
C CYS A 545 17.06 -33.54 32.63
N ALA A 546 17.31 -34.75 32.12
CA ALA A 546 16.96 -35.99 32.82
C ALA A 546 17.69 -36.11 34.18
N LEU A 547 18.88 -35.50 34.30
CA LEU A 547 19.67 -35.53 35.54
C LEU A 547 19.35 -34.38 36.50
N GLU A 548 18.75 -33.29 36.02
CA GLU A 548 18.25 -32.20 36.86
C GLU A 548 16.94 -32.58 37.61
N SER A 549 16.08 -33.42 37.02
CA SER A 549 14.92 -34.04 37.68
C SER A 549 14.81 -35.54 37.35
N PRO A 550 15.61 -36.39 38.03
CA PRO A 550 15.62 -37.82 37.75
C PRO A 550 14.32 -38.48 38.21
N SER A 551 13.49 -38.91 37.26
CA SER A 551 12.51 -39.98 37.49
C SER A 551 13.11 -41.30 37.00
N ASP A 552 12.76 -42.41 37.66
CA ASP A 552 13.20 -43.75 37.22
C ASP A 552 12.71 -44.04 35.77
N GLU A 553 11.58 -43.46 35.37
CA GLU A 553 10.96 -43.62 34.04
C GLU A 553 11.80 -42.97 32.93
N TYR A 554 12.37 -41.78 33.17
CA TYR A 554 13.31 -41.10 32.26
C TYR A 554 14.59 -41.91 32.07
N LEU A 555 15.13 -42.42 33.17
CA LEU A 555 16.36 -43.20 33.18
C LEU A 555 16.15 -44.56 32.50
N ASP A 556 15.01 -45.21 32.68
CA ASP A 556 14.67 -46.47 32.01
C ASP A 556 14.49 -46.29 30.49
N CYS A 557 13.88 -45.18 30.05
CA CYS A 557 13.75 -44.89 28.62
C CYS A 557 15.12 -44.51 27.97
N LEU A 558 16.04 -43.84 28.71
CA LEU A 558 17.44 -43.63 28.31
C LEU A 558 18.18 -44.96 28.12
N CYS A 559 17.91 -45.92 29.00
CA CYS A 559 18.41 -47.30 28.95
C CYS A 559 17.91 -48.07 27.73
N ALA A 560 16.67 -47.81 27.31
CA ALA A 560 16.06 -48.49 26.17
C ALA A 560 16.60 -47.94 24.83
N ALA A 561 16.78 -46.62 24.73
CA ALA A 561 17.27 -45.96 23.51
C ALA A 561 18.80 -46.10 23.32
N PHE A 562 19.55 -46.09 24.42
CA PHE A 562 20.99 -46.35 24.41
C PHE A 562 21.31 -47.52 25.33
N THR A 563 22.15 -48.44 24.88
CA THR A 563 22.77 -49.34 25.84
C THR A 563 23.53 -48.49 26.87
N PRO A 564 23.43 -48.79 28.18
CA PRO A 564 24.14 -48.07 29.24
C PRO A 564 25.61 -47.76 28.90
N ALA A 565 26.32 -48.76 28.36
CA ALA A 565 27.70 -48.62 27.88
C ALA A 565 27.86 -47.53 26.81
N ARG A 566 26.94 -47.44 25.86
CA ARG A 566 27.01 -46.50 24.74
C ARG A 566 26.64 -45.08 25.17
N LEU A 567 25.65 -44.91 26.06
CA LEU A 567 25.32 -43.61 26.64
C LEU A 567 26.51 -43.05 27.42
N VAL A 568 27.11 -43.88 28.28
CA VAL A 568 28.29 -43.55 29.07
C VAL A 568 29.49 -43.26 28.17
N GLN A 569 29.73 -44.06 27.13
CA GLN A 569 30.77 -43.81 26.12
C GLN A 569 30.58 -42.48 25.40
N THR A 570 29.34 -42.17 25.01
CA THR A 570 28.99 -40.91 24.35
C THR A 570 29.27 -39.76 25.31
N LEU A 571 28.70 -39.76 26.52
CA LEU A 571 28.92 -38.72 27.54
C LEU A 571 30.42 -38.48 27.83
N VAL A 572 31.19 -39.56 28.01
CA VAL A 572 32.64 -39.49 28.26
C VAL A 572 33.38 -38.94 27.04
N SER A 573 33.04 -39.39 25.83
CA SER A 573 33.68 -38.94 24.60
C SER A 573 33.37 -37.48 24.30
N CYS A 574 32.15 -37.04 24.57
CA CYS A 574 31.72 -35.65 24.48
C CYS A 574 32.49 -34.77 25.44
N VAL A 575 32.50 -35.11 26.74
CA VAL A 575 33.23 -34.33 27.75
C VAL A 575 34.72 -34.29 27.43
N HIS A 576 35.29 -35.38 26.93
CA HIS A 576 36.67 -35.42 26.47
C HIS A 576 36.93 -34.57 25.21
N GLN A 577 36.04 -34.60 24.20
CA GLN A 577 36.15 -33.77 22.99
C GLN A 577 35.96 -32.29 23.30
N PHE A 578 34.99 -31.93 24.14
CA PHE A 578 34.78 -30.56 24.61
C PHE A 578 35.97 -30.08 25.42
N ALA A 579 36.46 -30.87 26.39
CA ALA A 579 37.58 -30.48 27.24
C ALA A 579 38.88 -30.27 26.44
N LEU A 580 39.16 -31.13 25.45
CA LEU A 580 40.42 -31.08 24.69
C LEU A 580 40.37 -30.21 23.42
N GLY A 581 39.19 -29.83 22.94
CA GLY A 581 39.03 -28.91 21.81
C GLY A 581 39.02 -27.44 22.23
N ASP A 582 39.38 -26.52 21.31
CA ASP A 582 39.31 -25.07 21.55
C ASP A 582 37.88 -24.54 21.82
N ARG A 583 36.86 -25.38 21.61
CA ARG A 583 35.43 -25.07 21.83
C ARG A 583 35.03 -25.01 23.31
N PHE A 584 35.82 -25.53 24.25
CA PHE A 584 35.51 -25.41 25.68
C PHE A 584 35.36 -23.95 26.13
N VAL A 585 36.11 -23.04 25.48
CA VAL A 585 36.07 -21.59 25.77
C VAL A 585 34.80 -20.94 25.23
N GLN A 586 34.22 -21.48 24.16
CA GLN A 586 33.00 -20.96 23.53
C GLN A 586 31.72 -21.52 24.19
N CYS A 587 31.76 -22.75 24.73
CA CYS A 587 30.62 -23.44 25.35
C CYS A 587 30.87 -23.78 26.84
N THR A 588 31.57 -22.91 27.57
CA THR A 588 31.97 -23.11 28.98
C THR A 588 30.83 -23.55 29.93
N PRO A 589 29.60 -23.02 29.82
CA PRO A 589 28.48 -23.45 30.68
C PRO A 589 28.09 -24.92 30.45
N THR A 590 27.96 -25.34 29.19
CA THR A 590 27.55 -26.70 28.80
C THR A 590 28.64 -27.70 29.16
N GLY A 591 29.90 -27.40 28.83
CA GLY A 591 31.04 -28.26 29.20
C GLY A 591 31.21 -28.41 30.71
N GLY A 592 30.94 -27.34 31.48
CA GLY A 592 30.91 -27.40 32.95
C GLY A 592 29.80 -28.28 33.49
N ARG A 593 28.56 -28.14 32.97
CA ARG A 593 27.40 -28.93 33.40
C ARG A 593 27.60 -30.41 33.14
N SER A 594 28.02 -30.82 31.93
CA SER A 594 28.24 -32.23 31.62
C SER A 594 29.32 -32.87 32.50
N ILE A 595 30.37 -32.11 32.89
CA ILE A 595 31.36 -32.55 33.88
C ILE A 595 30.74 -32.70 35.27
N GLY A 596 29.91 -31.73 35.68
CA GLY A 596 29.16 -31.75 36.93
C GLY A 596 28.22 -32.96 37.03
N HIS A 597 27.46 -33.24 35.98
CA HIS A 597 26.53 -34.37 35.88
C HIS A 597 27.26 -35.72 35.90
N LEU A 598 28.32 -35.91 35.12
CA LEU A 598 29.14 -37.13 35.19
C LEU A 598 29.81 -37.31 36.55
N THR A 599 30.23 -36.22 37.19
CA THR A 599 30.80 -36.26 38.54
C THR A 599 29.73 -36.62 39.58
N ALA A 600 28.52 -36.07 39.45
CA ALA A 600 27.37 -36.40 40.28
C ALA A 600 26.94 -37.86 40.08
N LEU A 601 26.97 -38.37 38.84
CA LEU A 601 26.71 -39.76 38.48
C LEU A 601 27.71 -40.73 39.13
N VAL A 602 28.99 -40.37 39.15
CA VAL A 602 30.03 -41.18 39.78
C VAL A 602 29.95 -41.11 41.32
N LYS A 603 29.51 -39.97 41.90
CA LYS A 603 29.54 -39.72 43.35
C LYS A 603 28.20 -39.95 44.09
N ARG A 604 27.03 -39.83 43.46
CA ARG A 604 25.72 -40.01 44.12
C ARG A 604 25.38 -41.48 44.26
N LYS A 605 25.44 -42.01 45.48
CA LYS A 605 25.03 -43.38 45.84
C LYS A 605 23.58 -43.72 45.44
N GLU A 606 22.70 -42.73 45.36
CA GLU A 606 21.29 -42.88 44.99
C GLU A 606 21.10 -43.22 43.50
N LEU A 607 22.03 -42.80 42.63
CA LEU A 607 22.00 -43.14 41.20
C LEU A 607 22.73 -44.45 40.90
N GLN A 608 23.62 -44.92 41.79
CA GLN A 608 24.38 -46.18 41.65
C GLN A 608 23.50 -47.44 41.67
N THR A 609 22.25 -47.34 42.11
CA THR A 609 21.28 -48.45 42.08
C THR A 609 20.57 -48.59 40.73
N HIS A 610 20.63 -47.57 39.87
CA HIS A 610 20.03 -47.63 38.54
C HIS A 610 20.96 -48.38 37.55
N PRO A 611 20.45 -49.29 36.69
CA PRO A 611 21.26 -50.10 35.78
C PRO A 611 22.23 -49.30 34.91
N ILE A 612 21.89 -48.06 34.53
CA ILE A 612 22.76 -47.20 33.70
C ILE A 612 24.10 -46.90 34.37
N PHE A 613 24.09 -46.74 35.70
CA PHE A 613 25.20 -46.16 36.45
C PHE A 613 25.95 -47.18 37.31
N THR A 614 25.73 -48.46 37.03
CA THR A 614 26.56 -49.51 37.61
C THR A 614 27.98 -49.42 37.05
N HIS A 615 28.97 -49.71 37.90
CA HIS A 615 30.40 -49.65 37.55
C HIS A 615 30.81 -50.59 36.39
N GLU A 616 29.89 -51.38 35.84
CA GLU A 616 30.16 -52.32 34.75
C GLU A 616 30.28 -51.64 33.38
N TYR A 617 29.74 -50.43 33.21
CA TYR A 617 29.65 -49.75 31.91
C TYR A 617 30.68 -48.64 31.68
N LEU A 618 31.37 -48.17 32.72
CA LEU A 618 32.54 -47.30 32.63
C LEU A 618 33.79 -48.17 32.51
N THR A 619 34.18 -48.50 31.28
CA THR A 619 35.41 -49.25 31.09
C THR A 619 36.62 -48.44 31.59
N GLU A 620 37.67 -49.09 32.09
CA GLU A 620 38.88 -48.41 32.58
C GLU A 620 39.46 -47.37 31.58
N PRO A 621 39.41 -47.59 30.24
CA PRO A 621 39.78 -46.58 29.25
C PRO A 621 38.86 -45.34 29.22
N GLU A 622 37.55 -45.50 29.33
CA GLU A 622 36.59 -44.39 29.39
C GLU A 622 36.73 -43.62 30.71
N LEU A 623 36.85 -44.35 31.82
CA LEU A 623 37.13 -43.76 33.11
C LEU A 623 38.41 -42.93 33.04
N ARG A 624 39.48 -43.42 32.38
CA ARG A 624 40.72 -42.65 32.20
C ARG A 624 40.53 -41.39 31.34
N LYS A 625 39.80 -41.49 30.22
CA LYS A 625 39.46 -40.32 29.39
C LYS A 625 38.65 -39.28 30.18
N PHE A 626 37.71 -39.74 31.00
CA PHE A 626 36.91 -38.89 31.87
C PHE A 626 37.79 -38.17 32.89
N LYS A 627 38.63 -38.90 33.63
CA LYS A 627 39.58 -38.34 34.60
C LYS A 627 40.49 -37.30 33.95
N GLN A 628 40.98 -37.58 32.74
CA GLN A 628 41.80 -36.65 31.96
C GLN A 628 41.02 -35.39 31.55
N ALA A 629 39.78 -35.53 31.10
CA ALA A 629 38.93 -34.38 30.74
C ALA A 629 38.63 -33.49 31.94
N VAL A 630 38.27 -34.08 33.09
CA VAL A 630 38.04 -33.36 34.36
C VAL A 630 39.30 -32.62 34.79
N ALA A 631 40.45 -33.31 34.84
CA ALA A 631 41.73 -32.70 35.19
C ALA A 631 42.11 -31.56 34.24
N PHE A 632 41.88 -31.73 32.93
CA PHE A 632 42.15 -30.71 31.93
C PHE A 632 41.24 -29.48 32.10
N SER A 633 39.94 -29.66 32.28
CA SER A 633 38.98 -28.57 32.54
C SER A 633 39.29 -27.84 33.85
N MET A 634 39.60 -28.57 34.92
CA MET A 634 40.01 -27.98 36.20
C MET A 634 41.33 -27.21 36.12
N SER A 635 42.28 -27.66 35.28
CA SER A 635 43.58 -27.00 35.11
C SER A 635 43.55 -25.73 34.25
N ARG A 636 42.56 -25.59 33.34
CA ARG A 636 42.54 -24.47 32.40
C ARG A 636 41.65 -23.30 32.80
N ARG A 637 40.40 -23.48 33.25
CA ARG A 637 39.50 -22.39 33.73
C ARG A 637 38.32 -22.96 34.51
N LEU A 638 38.25 -22.71 35.82
CA LEU A 638 36.98 -22.72 36.57
C LEU A 638 36.40 -21.32 36.52
N PRO A 639 35.18 -21.10 35.97
CA PRO A 639 34.39 -19.96 36.35
C PRO A 639 34.17 -20.04 37.87
N THR A 640 34.33 -18.93 38.57
CA THR A 640 34.14 -18.79 40.03
C THR A 640 32.77 -19.26 40.54
N THR A 641 31.80 -19.51 39.65
CA THR A 641 30.45 -20.02 39.95
C THR A 641 30.39 -21.49 40.38
N TYR A 642 31.43 -22.31 40.17
CA TYR A 642 31.45 -23.72 40.61
C TYR A 642 31.91 -23.95 42.07
N SER A 643 32.03 -22.87 42.85
CA SER A 643 32.62 -22.87 44.20
C SER A 643 31.78 -23.51 45.31
N THR A 644 30.54 -23.96 45.08
CA THR A 644 29.65 -24.32 46.20
C THR A 644 29.41 -25.81 46.43
N THR A 645 29.73 -26.70 45.48
CA THR A 645 29.42 -28.14 45.62
C THR A 645 30.63 -29.08 45.56
N LEU A 646 31.80 -28.61 45.12
CA LEU A 646 33.03 -29.40 45.09
C LEU A 646 34.16 -28.56 45.69
N ASP A 647 34.84 -29.07 46.72
CA ASP A 647 36.09 -28.48 47.22
C ASP A 647 37.15 -28.65 46.12
N PRO A 648 37.47 -27.57 45.37
CA PRO A 648 38.28 -27.70 44.16
C PRO A 648 39.70 -28.12 44.50
N THR A 649 40.17 -27.81 45.71
CA THR A 649 41.53 -28.11 46.19
C THR A 649 41.69 -29.59 46.54
N LEU A 650 40.67 -30.21 47.13
CA LEU A 650 40.74 -31.60 47.59
C LEU A 650 40.49 -32.61 46.46
N ASP A 651 39.67 -32.25 45.48
CA ASP A 651 39.39 -33.10 44.32
C ASP A 651 40.44 -32.92 43.19
N CYS A 652 41.04 -31.74 42.98
CA CYS A 652 42.19 -31.57 42.07
C CYS A 652 43.44 -32.34 42.52
N MET A 653 43.64 -32.55 43.82
CA MET A 653 44.77 -33.35 44.32
C MET A 653 44.50 -34.86 44.32
N ARG A 654 43.23 -35.27 44.18
CA ARG A 654 42.83 -36.69 44.13
C ARG A 654 42.81 -37.27 42.71
N TYR A 655 42.65 -36.42 41.70
CA TYR A 655 42.74 -36.78 40.28
C TYR A 655 44.08 -36.43 39.69
#